data_AF-A0A6I4YL65-F1
#
_entry.id   AF-A0A6I4YL65-F1
#
_cell.length_a   1.000
_cell.length_b   1.000
_cell.length_c   1.000
_cell.angle_alpha   90.00
_cell.angle_beta   90.00
_cell.angle_gamma   90.00
#
_symmetry.space_group_name_H-M   'P 1'
#
loop_
_entity.id
_entity.type
_entity.pdbx_description
1 polymer ?
#
loop_
_entity_poly.entity_id
_entity_poly.type
_entity_poly.pdbx_seq_one_letter_code
_entity_poly.pdbx_strand_id
1 'polypeptide(L)'
;MSVSSSRNPFTGLRDYTVTSGSTEYIGARVVGSAYVSGADSYGDAAGLLLSAGGGTLNGGYAVNSAFIAAVNGAAVSGGYAGSGASIDAMNQGYTYGATAGSSGAIAAGSALGLPINGAGTAFNPHVLSGGYALTGGAPNLVVKGYQVQGSGGLLSGGTFDSGSQTIIGLGGTAIGGNNSGIQWVQSAGQTSGGIFTGSGATQINNGGITSRSTAISGGLVQVSGANGVGLTAMQGGTLSVTGGTYQGILDSGLGGSPSIGAYASGYVSGDIVQNGGTEVVGFDGHATSSQITSGGQGTVLNGGTAIAVNVSGGTELVSSGGLITTGTAIDGGTINLLSSGTANNLLASTNGTVQNNGGSVTNAITLTQNGVADTLNGGTTNNYLLYGGTAMAHSGGVVNNFSINGGTGNIYQGGLANTVNLSAGTGEIFQGGSVTTYNVDGGTALIDNGGFAGTFIAGPSYNGSALVQEGAIVNTLGAVGNGTAVLESGASVTSAFAAAYNNNASGGTLLVSGNAGIVSGANQGLVDVFSDANISSFNVNGATAYLYGGSFATPPTVTGSGGSMMVESGANLSNLSASNYGTAILDSGSLTQTATGGTGGTIIANSGAQGNSMVLSGGQGTVLRGANISSMNILAGGNGVASNGASLDWMYVSSGNGTLQSGATVRHLRIQPGGSGFLMSGASALDISVASGGWISGAVVKTGNSMSVASAGTAINTIVTDSSANAGADPTGILSGGSAVNTTLAGANPAGGTRALGGLLTIQSGANLSNTSMGYNARLRILGLQYDNGGTTYLSGGTLHVIENGQEWTTTLQGSYHGKNASDSGFILLDDGQGNTIVAYDQCFLAGTLIRLEQGDVAIEDIQKGDLVRVLNNGQEELREITNVMTRHARVHTDLPKDMAGWSVKIDKDAFAEGVPSQDLSVTPEHCFYFDGRFVPARMLVNNQTIRYDLTQPEYDFYHIETQPHSVIWANNTLTESYLDTSERPHIENDEEGIARIRPSRRLTWTEDAAAPLDVTQAFVEPLFKQFEQRAVDLGHPAHTSVTEHDISDDPDLRVQLESGMTVLPTRRVGDRVLFSFPASEQQTVRLLSRRFKPSESIGPFVDDRRTLGVLVGSIELWTGGHEDAITEHLTNPELTGWDVREAGPHRWTRGNAIIPLPDRQVATGEMRMLSVQIQAGGPYILSTADTMQEIAAS
;
A
#
# COMPACT_ATOMS: atom_id res chain seq x y z
N MET A 1 -31.12 40.60 105.58
CA MET A 1 -31.20 41.82 104.76
C MET A 1 -30.41 42.94 105.43
N SER A 2 -29.18 43.12 104.99
CA SER A 2 -28.29 44.20 105.39
C SER A 2 -27.35 44.51 104.22
N VAL A 3 -27.20 45.79 103.94
CA VAL A 3 -26.10 46.34 103.16
C VAL A 3 -25.18 47.06 104.13
N SER A 4 -23.91 46.68 104.18
CA SER A 4 -22.88 47.44 104.88
C SER A 4 -21.82 47.89 103.89
N SER A 5 -21.19 49.04 104.19
CA SER A 5 -19.99 49.48 103.46
C SER A 5 -18.93 49.94 104.45
N SER A 6 -17.68 49.62 104.16
CA SER A 6 -16.51 50.09 104.91
C SER A 6 -15.57 50.81 103.95
N ARG A 7 -14.77 51.75 104.47
CA ARG A 7 -13.76 52.42 103.64
C ARG A 7 -12.47 51.62 103.73
N ASN A 8 -12.01 51.11 102.60
CA ASN A 8 -10.76 50.36 102.52
C ASN A 8 -9.59 51.28 102.92
N PRO A 9 -8.78 50.93 103.92
CA PRO A 9 -7.70 51.81 104.39
C PRO A 9 -6.53 51.92 103.41
N PHE A 10 -6.39 50.98 102.47
CA PHE A 10 -5.30 50.95 101.49
C PHE A 10 -5.69 51.61 100.16
N THR A 11 -6.91 51.38 99.66
CA THR A 11 -7.37 51.93 98.37
C THR A 11 -8.20 53.20 98.52
N GLY A 12 -8.69 53.53 99.72
CA GLY A 12 -9.55 54.69 99.98
C GLY A 12 -10.97 54.60 99.40
N LEU A 13 -11.25 53.55 98.62
CA LEU A 13 -12.56 53.23 98.05
C LEU A 13 -13.47 52.60 99.12
N ARG A 14 -14.77 52.45 98.81
CA ARG A 14 -15.70 51.72 99.68
C ARG A 14 -15.82 50.26 99.25
N ASP A 15 -15.57 49.35 100.17
CA ASP A 15 -15.91 47.94 100.01
C ASP A 15 -17.34 47.72 100.52
N TYR A 16 -18.09 46.82 99.88
CA TYR A 16 -19.51 46.55 100.18
C TYR A 16 -19.74 45.10 100.61
N THR A 17 -20.71 44.87 101.50
CA THR A 17 -21.25 43.54 101.81
C THR A 17 -22.76 43.58 101.71
N VAL A 18 -23.32 42.80 100.79
CA VAL A 18 -24.75 42.75 100.46
C VAL A 18 -25.26 41.34 100.73
N THR A 19 -26.09 41.21 101.77
CA THR A 19 -26.65 39.92 102.18
C THR A 19 -28.01 39.63 101.50
N SER A 20 -28.48 38.39 101.61
CA SER A 20 -29.71 37.92 100.97
C SER A 20 -30.93 38.83 101.21
N GLY A 21 -31.79 38.93 100.19
CA GLY A 21 -32.93 39.83 100.11
C GLY A 21 -32.61 41.32 99.97
N SER A 22 -31.33 41.70 99.84
CA SER A 22 -30.91 43.11 99.78
C SER A 22 -30.45 43.48 98.36
N THR A 23 -30.88 44.66 97.88
CA THR A 23 -30.36 45.28 96.66
C THR A 23 -29.60 46.56 97.00
N GLU A 24 -28.38 46.72 96.48
CA GLU A 24 -27.59 47.96 96.60
C GLU A 24 -27.28 48.54 95.21
N TYR A 25 -27.34 49.87 95.10
CA TYR A 25 -27.12 50.60 93.84
C TYR A 25 -26.00 51.63 94.04
N ILE A 26 -24.79 51.32 93.56
CA ILE A 26 -23.61 52.16 93.82
C ILE A 26 -23.57 53.42 92.94
N GLY A 27 -24.38 53.46 91.87
CA GLY A 27 -24.46 54.57 90.92
C GLY A 27 -23.13 54.85 90.21
N ALA A 28 -22.95 56.10 89.74
CA ALA A 28 -21.81 56.56 88.94
C ALA A 28 -20.48 56.68 89.74
N ARG A 29 -20.23 55.78 90.69
CA ARG A 29 -19.08 55.82 91.60
C ARG A 29 -18.06 54.74 91.23
N VAL A 30 -16.78 55.03 91.47
CA VAL A 30 -15.76 54.00 91.59
C VAL A 30 -15.78 53.49 93.03
N VAL A 31 -15.96 52.18 93.20
CA VAL A 31 -15.96 51.51 94.51
C VAL A 31 -14.90 50.41 94.54
N GLY A 32 -14.64 49.87 95.74
CA GLY A 32 -13.66 48.82 95.97
C GLY A 32 -14.21 47.45 95.57
N SER A 33 -13.97 46.46 96.41
CA SER A 33 -14.51 45.11 96.27
C SER A 33 -15.93 45.00 96.87
N ALA A 34 -16.70 44.01 96.44
CA ALA A 34 -17.98 43.71 97.07
C ALA A 34 -18.21 42.21 97.30
N TYR A 35 -18.60 41.83 98.52
CA TYR A 35 -19.08 40.48 98.80
C TYR A 35 -20.61 40.45 98.74
N VAL A 36 -21.18 39.61 97.89
CA VAL A 36 -22.64 39.49 97.68
C VAL A 36 -23.04 38.04 97.88
N SER A 37 -24.01 37.79 98.75
CA SER A 37 -24.47 36.43 99.08
C SER A 37 -25.99 36.35 99.11
N GLY A 38 -26.60 35.44 98.34
CA GLY A 38 -28.02 35.09 98.45
C GLY A 38 -28.29 34.03 99.52
N ALA A 39 -29.48 33.44 99.49
CA ALA A 39 -29.90 32.41 100.45
C ALA A 39 -29.51 31.00 100.01
N ASP A 40 -29.06 30.20 100.97
CA ASP A 40 -28.78 28.78 100.84
C ASP A 40 -30.06 27.94 100.81
N SER A 41 -30.56 27.74 99.59
CA SER A 41 -31.63 26.81 99.15
C SER A 41 -33.10 27.19 99.49
N TYR A 42 -33.91 27.21 98.42
CA TYR A 42 -35.38 27.41 98.37
C TYR A 42 -35.96 28.75 98.88
N GLY A 43 -36.21 29.68 97.96
CA GLY A 43 -37.47 30.46 97.98
C GLY A 43 -37.40 31.98 97.88
N ASP A 44 -36.43 32.64 98.54
CA ASP A 44 -36.45 34.10 98.75
C ASP A 44 -35.36 34.89 98.01
N ALA A 45 -35.61 36.19 97.85
CA ALA A 45 -34.93 37.10 96.92
C ALA A 45 -33.39 37.12 97.01
N ALA A 46 -32.75 37.06 95.84
CA ALA A 46 -31.30 37.11 95.69
C ALA A 46 -30.67 38.41 96.23
N GLY A 47 -29.44 38.32 96.74
CA GLY A 47 -28.61 39.50 96.98
C GLY A 47 -28.14 40.09 95.66
N LEU A 48 -28.40 41.39 95.44
CA LEU A 48 -28.16 42.05 94.15
C LEU A 48 -27.33 43.34 94.34
N LEU A 49 -26.23 43.46 93.59
CA LEU A 49 -25.44 44.69 93.52
C LEU A 49 -25.45 45.26 92.09
N LEU A 50 -25.94 46.48 91.94
CA LEU A 50 -26.04 47.16 90.65
C LEU A 50 -25.00 48.29 90.54
N SER A 51 -24.00 48.09 89.67
CA SER A 51 -23.10 49.14 89.18
C SER A 51 -23.74 49.81 87.98
N ALA A 52 -23.89 51.14 87.98
CA ALA A 52 -24.73 51.82 86.99
C ALA A 52 -24.29 53.25 86.64
N GLY A 53 -24.62 53.70 85.43
CA GLY A 53 -24.41 55.11 85.02
C GLY A 53 -22.95 55.51 84.94
N GLY A 54 -22.09 54.64 84.40
CA GLY A 54 -20.64 54.85 84.32
C GLY A 54 -19.84 54.55 85.60
N GLY A 55 -20.47 53.97 86.63
CA GLY A 55 -19.76 53.49 87.83
C GLY A 55 -18.76 52.36 87.53
N THR A 56 -17.85 52.08 88.46
CA THR A 56 -16.88 50.96 88.34
C THR A 56 -16.73 50.23 89.67
N LEU A 57 -16.97 48.91 89.64
CA LEU A 57 -16.72 48.00 90.75
C LEU A 57 -15.36 47.31 90.54
N ASN A 58 -14.43 47.46 91.49
CA ASN A 58 -13.09 46.86 91.41
C ASN A 58 -13.05 45.55 92.21
N GLY A 59 -13.51 44.48 91.57
CA GLY A 59 -13.63 43.15 92.11
C GLY A 59 -14.95 42.91 92.85
N GLY A 60 -15.32 41.65 92.98
CA GLY A 60 -16.49 41.23 93.74
C GLY A 60 -16.51 39.73 93.91
N TYR A 61 -17.24 39.23 94.90
CA TYR A 61 -17.35 37.82 95.20
C TYR A 61 -18.83 37.50 95.42
N ALA A 62 -19.46 36.89 94.41
CA ALA A 62 -20.88 36.55 94.41
C ALA A 62 -21.05 35.05 94.67
N VAL A 63 -21.86 34.66 95.66
CA VAL A 63 -22.13 33.25 96.01
C VAL A 63 -23.58 33.01 96.46
N ASN A 64 -24.00 31.75 96.50
CA ASN A 64 -25.31 31.31 96.96
C ASN A 64 -26.46 32.04 96.24
N SER A 65 -26.45 32.00 94.91
CA SER A 65 -27.45 32.70 94.08
C SER A 65 -27.47 34.23 94.27
N ALA A 66 -26.29 34.84 94.40
CA ALA A 66 -26.08 36.29 94.38
C ALA A 66 -25.76 36.83 92.98
N PHE A 67 -26.04 38.11 92.75
CA PHE A 67 -25.83 38.73 91.44
C PHE A 67 -25.13 40.08 91.58
N ILE A 68 -24.11 40.28 90.74
CA ILE A 68 -23.43 41.56 90.54
C ILE A 68 -23.66 41.95 89.08
N ALA A 69 -24.28 43.10 88.81
CA ALA A 69 -24.52 43.54 87.42
C ALA A 69 -23.94 44.92 87.13
N ALA A 70 -23.27 45.03 85.97
CA ALA A 70 -22.91 46.28 85.32
C ALA A 70 -24.02 46.67 84.33
N VAL A 71 -24.63 47.84 84.52
CA VAL A 71 -25.69 48.37 83.65
C VAL A 71 -25.44 49.81 83.22
N ASN A 72 -26.03 50.25 82.11
CA ASN A 72 -26.04 51.65 81.67
C ASN A 72 -24.62 52.27 81.61
N GLY A 73 -23.69 51.63 80.88
CA GLY A 73 -22.32 52.13 80.70
C GLY A 73 -21.35 51.90 81.87
N ALA A 74 -21.80 51.27 82.96
CA ALA A 74 -20.93 50.94 84.10
C ALA A 74 -20.03 49.72 83.84
N ALA A 75 -19.02 49.52 84.69
CA ALA A 75 -18.06 48.43 84.59
C ALA A 75 -17.92 47.62 85.90
N VAL A 76 -17.56 46.34 85.76
CA VAL A 76 -17.04 45.47 86.82
C VAL A 76 -15.68 44.95 86.36
N SER A 77 -14.61 45.28 87.10
CA SER A 77 -13.24 44.86 86.78
C SER A 77 -12.78 43.81 87.79
N GLY A 78 -12.55 42.59 87.32
CA GLY A 78 -12.30 41.40 88.11
C GLY A 78 -13.54 40.86 88.81
N GLY A 79 -13.33 39.94 89.74
CA GLY A 79 -14.38 39.34 90.58
C GLY A 79 -14.66 37.88 90.25
N TYR A 80 -15.35 37.20 91.15
CA TYR A 80 -15.60 35.75 91.13
C TYR A 80 -17.08 35.43 91.39
N ALA A 81 -17.67 34.62 90.53
CA ALA A 81 -19.01 34.07 90.67
C ALA A 81 -18.92 32.59 91.09
N GLY A 82 -19.42 32.26 92.28
CA GLY A 82 -19.50 30.88 92.80
C GLY A 82 -20.90 30.28 92.67
N SER A 83 -21.21 29.30 93.53
CA SER A 83 -22.43 28.47 93.45
C SER A 83 -23.73 29.26 93.23
N GLY A 84 -24.34 29.10 92.05
CA GLY A 84 -25.62 29.70 91.65
C GLY A 84 -25.57 31.21 91.35
N ALA A 85 -24.42 31.85 91.53
CA ALA A 85 -24.24 33.29 91.43
C ALA A 85 -23.75 33.73 90.04
N SER A 86 -24.05 34.98 89.64
CA SER A 86 -23.59 35.52 88.35
C SER A 86 -22.98 36.92 88.44
N ILE A 87 -22.05 37.21 87.51
CA ILE A 87 -21.55 38.55 87.21
C ILE A 87 -22.01 38.94 85.80
N ASP A 88 -22.94 39.89 85.72
CA ASP A 88 -23.67 40.22 84.50
C ASP A 88 -23.26 41.59 83.93
N ALA A 89 -23.20 41.69 82.61
CA ALA A 89 -23.08 42.92 81.85
C ALA A 89 -24.34 43.10 80.99
N MET A 90 -25.13 44.15 81.23
CA MET A 90 -26.39 44.43 80.53
C MET A 90 -26.47 45.89 80.09
N ASN A 91 -27.29 46.19 79.07
CA ASN A 91 -27.59 47.54 78.60
C ASN A 91 -26.38 48.49 78.55
N GLN A 92 -25.41 48.17 77.69
CA GLN A 92 -24.13 48.86 77.50
C GLN A 92 -23.17 48.80 78.72
N GLY A 93 -23.44 47.95 79.71
CA GLY A 93 -22.50 47.65 80.79
C GLY A 93 -21.36 46.71 80.36
N TYR A 94 -20.30 46.70 81.16
CA TYR A 94 -19.05 45.97 80.88
C TYR A 94 -18.58 45.10 82.04
N THR A 95 -18.03 43.93 81.75
CA THR A 95 -17.19 43.16 82.69
C THR A 95 -15.80 42.96 82.09
N TYR A 96 -14.75 42.97 82.92
CA TYR A 96 -13.35 42.80 82.50
C TYR A 96 -12.65 41.81 83.43
N GLY A 97 -12.22 40.64 82.95
CA GLY A 97 -11.44 39.70 83.76
C GLY A 97 -12.20 39.03 84.91
N ALA A 98 -13.53 38.91 84.80
CA ALA A 98 -14.34 38.18 85.78
C ALA A 98 -14.10 36.66 85.68
N THR A 99 -14.21 35.95 86.80
CA THR A 99 -14.03 34.50 86.90
C THR A 99 -15.33 33.80 87.30
N ALA A 100 -15.75 32.78 86.55
CA ALA A 100 -16.87 31.91 86.92
C ALA A 100 -16.34 30.58 87.48
N GLY A 101 -16.63 30.30 88.74
CA GLY A 101 -16.37 29.03 89.40
C GLY A 101 -17.46 27.98 89.15
N SER A 102 -17.36 26.85 89.86
CA SER A 102 -18.34 25.76 89.74
C SER A 102 -19.77 26.24 90.04
N SER A 103 -20.68 25.98 89.09
CA SER A 103 -22.06 26.46 89.07
C SER A 103 -22.24 27.97 89.14
N GLY A 104 -21.19 28.78 88.93
CA GLY A 104 -21.26 30.24 88.79
C GLY A 104 -21.34 30.66 87.32
N ALA A 105 -21.81 31.87 87.05
CA ALA A 105 -22.00 32.40 85.70
C ALA A 105 -21.34 33.78 85.46
N ILE A 106 -20.99 34.04 84.20
CA ILE A 106 -20.74 35.38 83.66
C ILE A 106 -21.67 35.57 82.46
N ALA A 107 -22.49 36.62 82.48
CA ALA A 107 -23.42 36.89 81.40
C ALA A 107 -23.10 38.22 80.69
N ALA A 108 -23.07 38.21 79.35
CA ALA A 108 -23.27 39.41 78.53
C ALA A 108 -24.76 39.50 78.15
N GLY A 109 -25.59 39.65 79.18
CA GLY A 109 -27.05 39.55 79.15
C GLY A 109 -27.61 39.42 80.57
N SER A 110 -28.91 39.17 80.73
CA SER A 110 -29.56 39.01 82.04
C SER A 110 -29.68 37.52 82.41
N ALA A 111 -28.95 37.07 83.45
CA ALA A 111 -29.06 35.69 83.96
C ALA A 111 -30.19 35.49 84.99
N LEU A 112 -30.88 36.59 85.34
CA LEU A 112 -31.94 36.67 86.35
C LEU A 112 -33.35 36.93 85.78
N GLY A 113 -33.48 37.23 84.49
CA GLY A 113 -34.74 37.79 83.96
C GLY A 113 -35.11 39.16 84.53
N LEU A 114 -34.12 39.94 85.03
CA LEU A 114 -34.36 41.34 85.42
C LEU A 114 -34.92 42.12 84.20
N PRO A 115 -35.87 43.05 84.38
CA PRO A 115 -36.50 43.81 83.29
C PRO A 115 -35.57 44.82 82.58
N ILE A 116 -34.27 44.76 82.85
CA ILE A 116 -33.22 45.58 82.22
C ILE A 116 -32.73 44.84 80.97
N ASN A 117 -33.44 45.03 79.86
CA ASN A 117 -33.09 44.43 78.58
C ASN A 117 -32.10 45.31 77.80
N GLY A 118 -31.01 44.71 77.31
CA GLY A 118 -30.06 45.36 76.40
C GLY A 118 -28.70 44.65 76.39
N ALA A 119 -28.00 44.68 75.26
CA ALA A 119 -26.70 44.03 75.09
C ALA A 119 -25.63 44.64 76.01
N GLY A 120 -24.84 43.79 76.69
CA GLY A 120 -23.62 44.17 77.41
C GLY A 120 -22.37 43.54 76.78
N THR A 121 -21.21 43.72 77.41
CA THR A 121 -19.95 43.13 76.92
C THR A 121 -19.08 42.58 78.05
N ALA A 122 -18.61 41.35 77.92
CA ALA A 122 -17.62 40.74 78.81
C ALA A 122 -16.29 40.54 78.10
N PHE A 123 -15.24 41.18 78.62
CA PHE A 123 -13.88 41.07 78.14
C PHE A 123 -13.04 40.15 79.04
N ASN A 124 -12.31 39.24 78.41
CA ASN A 124 -11.39 38.28 79.02
C ASN A 124 -11.98 37.50 80.22
N PRO A 125 -13.20 36.93 80.14
CA PRO A 125 -13.72 36.09 81.22
C PRO A 125 -12.90 34.81 81.37
N HIS A 126 -12.73 34.32 82.59
CA HIS A 126 -12.17 32.98 82.87
C HIS A 126 -13.25 32.08 83.45
N VAL A 127 -13.63 31.02 82.74
CA VAL A 127 -14.63 30.06 83.21
C VAL A 127 -13.95 28.77 83.62
N LEU A 128 -13.99 28.47 84.92
CA LEU A 128 -13.45 27.25 85.50
C LEU A 128 -14.40 26.06 85.25
N SER A 129 -13.93 24.85 85.58
CA SER A 129 -14.73 23.63 85.48
C SER A 129 -16.08 23.75 86.22
N GLY A 130 -17.17 23.45 85.52
CA GLY A 130 -18.54 23.55 86.03
C GLY A 130 -19.16 24.95 85.99
N GLY A 131 -18.43 25.99 85.58
CA GLY A 131 -18.91 27.36 85.41
C GLY A 131 -19.54 27.64 84.03
N TYR A 132 -20.19 28.81 83.93
CA TYR A 132 -21.01 29.22 82.79
C TYR A 132 -20.58 30.57 82.19
N ALA A 133 -20.52 30.65 80.86
CA ALA A 133 -20.52 31.91 80.12
C ALA A 133 -21.75 31.99 79.20
N LEU A 134 -22.50 33.09 79.29
CA LEU A 134 -23.82 33.23 78.68
C LEU A 134 -23.88 34.54 77.86
N THR A 135 -24.31 34.51 76.60
CA THR A 135 -24.42 35.73 75.77
C THR A 135 -25.59 35.64 74.79
N GLY A 136 -26.53 36.57 74.87
CA GLY A 136 -27.85 36.44 74.26
C GLY A 136 -28.66 35.24 74.79
N GLY A 137 -29.97 35.23 74.55
CA GLY A 137 -30.83 34.12 74.98
C GLY A 137 -32.26 34.20 74.44
N ALA A 138 -32.86 33.03 74.20
CA ALA A 138 -34.30 32.93 73.99
C ALA A 138 -35.05 33.15 75.32
N PRO A 139 -36.30 33.68 75.34
CA PRO A 139 -37.01 34.04 76.57
C PRO A 139 -37.12 32.94 77.66
N ASN A 140 -37.00 31.67 77.25
CA ASN A 140 -37.14 30.49 78.09
C ASN A 140 -35.87 29.63 78.14
N LEU A 141 -34.70 30.16 77.78
CA LEU A 141 -33.43 29.42 77.89
C LEU A 141 -33.04 29.26 79.36
N VAL A 142 -33.20 28.05 79.89
CA VAL A 142 -32.84 27.71 81.28
C VAL A 142 -31.64 26.75 81.30
N VAL A 143 -30.60 27.12 82.05
CA VAL A 143 -29.32 26.40 82.10
C VAL A 143 -28.92 26.22 83.55
N LYS A 144 -29.03 24.99 84.11
CA LYS A 144 -28.77 24.67 85.52
C LYS A 144 -29.35 25.69 86.54
N GLY A 145 -30.53 26.23 86.26
CA GLY A 145 -31.23 27.20 87.12
C GLY A 145 -31.02 28.68 86.77
N TYR A 146 -30.08 29.01 85.88
CA TYR A 146 -30.00 30.35 85.27
C TYR A 146 -31.07 30.51 84.19
N GLN A 147 -31.82 31.62 84.21
CA GLN A 147 -32.73 31.98 83.12
C GLN A 147 -32.11 33.10 82.30
N VAL A 148 -31.68 32.78 81.08
CA VAL A 148 -31.01 33.74 80.20
C VAL A 148 -32.03 34.50 79.38
N GLN A 149 -32.15 35.80 79.59
CA GLN A 149 -33.01 36.69 78.81
C GLN A 149 -32.21 37.83 78.16
N GLY A 150 -32.64 38.22 76.97
CA GLY A 150 -32.13 39.37 76.22
C GLY A 150 -31.56 38.96 74.85
N SER A 151 -31.68 39.85 73.88
CA SER A 151 -31.03 39.72 72.57
C SER A 151 -29.77 40.57 72.50
N GLY A 152 -28.75 40.06 71.83
CA GLY A 152 -27.43 40.71 71.78
C GLY A 152 -26.55 40.44 73.00
N GLY A 153 -25.28 40.79 72.86
CA GLY A 153 -24.24 40.58 73.88
C GLY A 153 -22.92 40.20 73.21
N LEU A 154 -21.80 40.66 73.76
CA LEU A 154 -20.46 40.32 73.26
C LEU A 154 -19.61 39.66 74.35
N LEU A 155 -19.15 38.43 74.12
CA LEU A 155 -18.02 37.85 74.85
C LEU A 155 -16.76 38.04 74.01
N SER A 156 -15.66 38.51 74.60
CA SER A 156 -14.40 38.67 73.86
C SER A 156 -13.20 38.21 74.69
N GLY A 157 -12.31 37.39 74.09
CA GLY A 157 -10.97 37.11 74.62
C GLY A 157 -10.86 36.20 75.85
N GLY A 158 -11.84 35.34 76.12
CA GLY A 158 -11.88 34.51 77.33
C GLY A 158 -10.95 33.28 77.36
N THR A 159 -10.84 32.66 78.54
CA THR A 159 -10.30 31.30 78.72
C THR A 159 -11.38 30.43 79.36
N PHE A 160 -11.58 29.22 78.84
CA PHE A 160 -12.65 28.31 79.26
C PHE A 160 -12.04 26.93 79.54
N ASP A 161 -11.99 26.54 80.81
CA ASP A 161 -11.33 25.31 81.26
C ASP A 161 -12.16 24.06 80.93
N SER A 162 -11.56 22.86 81.02
CA SER A 162 -12.30 21.60 80.82
C SER A 162 -13.48 21.46 81.79
N GLY A 163 -14.66 21.14 81.24
CA GLY A 163 -15.92 21.07 81.98
C GLY A 163 -16.65 22.41 82.17
N SER A 164 -16.13 23.53 81.65
CA SER A 164 -16.88 24.79 81.51
C SER A 164 -17.92 24.69 80.38
N GLN A 165 -18.94 25.56 80.41
CA GLN A 165 -19.98 25.63 79.38
C GLN A 165 -20.19 27.09 78.91
N THR A 166 -20.13 27.31 77.60
CA THR A 166 -20.41 28.61 76.95
C THR A 166 -21.65 28.48 76.07
N ILE A 167 -22.63 29.39 76.20
CA ILE A 167 -23.86 29.36 75.40
C ILE A 167 -24.06 30.73 74.73
N ILE A 168 -24.20 30.69 73.41
CA ILE A 168 -24.35 31.86 72.52
C ILE A 168 -25.75 31.77 71.91
N GLY A 169 -26.66 32.57 72.47
CA GLY A 169 -28.06 32.64 72.11
C GLY A 169 -28.37 33.68 71.02
N LEU A 170 -29.66 33.99 70.90
CA LEU A 170 -30.24 34.81 69.83
C LEU A 170 -29.63 36.23 69.77
N GLY A 171 -28.85 36.50 68.70
CA GLY A 171 -28.12 37.74 68.50
C GLY A 171 -26.84 37.90 69.33
N GLY A 172 -26.48 36.92 70.16
CA GLY A 172 -25.23 36.92 70.93
C GLY A 172 -24.02 36.70 70.03
N THR A 173 -22.90 37.34 70.37
CA THR A 173 -21.61 37.21 69.66
C THR A 173 -20.50 36.78 70.64
N ALA A 174 -19.65 35.85 70.22
CA ALA A 174 -18.39 35.53 70.89
C ALA A 174 -17.20 35.74 69.94
N ILE A 175 -16.13 36.40 70.39
CA ILE A 175 -14.94 36.71 69.58
C ILE A 175 -13.66 36.34 70.34
N GLY A 176 -12.95 35.33 69.82
CA GLY A 176 -11.66 34.87 70.34
C GLY A 176 -11.74 34.14 71.68
N GLY A 177 -10.57 33.67 72.12
CA GLY A 177 -10.38 32.97 73.39
C GLY A 177 -10.00 31.50 73.22
N ASN A 178 -9.46 30.92 74.29
CA ASN A 178 -9.00 29.52 74.36
C ASN A 178 -10.05 28.67 75.09
N ASN A 179 -10.53 27.60 74.47
CA ASN A 179 -11.65 26.83 74.96
C ASN A 179 -11.33 25.32 75.04
N SER A 180 -11.30 24.80 76.26
CA SER A 180 -11.21 23.37 76.60
C SER A 180 -12.53 22.79 77.13
N GLY A 181 -13.58 23.61 77.26
CA GLY A 181 -14.95 23.24 77.61
C GLY A 181 -15.87 23.16 76.38
N ILE A 182 -17.19 23.21 76.62
CA ILE A 182 -18.18 23.06 75.54
C ILE A 182 -18.84 24.40 75.21
N GLN A 183 -18.73 24.84 73.95
CA GLN A 183 -19.44 25.99 73.39
C GLN A 183 -20.67 25.54 72.59
N TRP A 184 -21.81 26.16 72.85
CA TRP A 184 -23.07 25.91 72.14
C TRP A 184 -23.49 27.19 71.42
N VAL A 185 -23.52 27.16 70.09
CA VAL A 185 -24.06 28.26 69.28
C VAL A 185 -25.48 27.88 68.85
N GLN A 186 -26.45 28.68 69.27
CA GLN A 186 -27.87 28.52 68.95
C GLN A 186 -28.24 29.33 67.70
N SER A 187 -29.50 29.22 67.27
CA SER A 187 -30.02 29.98 66.12
C SER A 187 -29.81 31.49 66.28
N ALA A 188 -29.31 32.13 65.23
CA ALA A 188 -28.90 33.54 65.20
C ALA A 188 -27.78 33.93 66.21
N GLY A 189 -27.09 32.96 66.82
CA GLY A 189 -25.84 33.19 67.55
C GLY A 189 -24.63 33.19 66.62
N GLN A 190 -23.59 33.96 66.97
CA GLN A 190 -22.37 34.10 66.17
C GLN A 190 -21.11 33.85 67.01
N THR A 191 -20.15 33.09 66.47
CA THR A 191 -18.82 32.91 67.06
C THR A 191 -17.72 33.18 66.03
N SER A 192 -16.61 33.79 66.45
CA SER A 192 -15.48 34.08 65.56
C SER A 192 -14.12 33.93 66.25
N GLY A 193 -13.17 33.26 65.60
CA GLY A 193 -11.76 33.25 66.03
C GLY A 193 -11.44 32.49 67.31
N GLY A 194 -12.33 31.62 67.80
CA GLY A 194 -12.08 30.80 68.99
C GLY A 194 -11.08 29.66 68.73
N ILE A 195 -10.24 29.33 69.71
CA ILE A 195 -9.29 28.21 69.65
C ILE A 195 -9.79 27.09 70.57
N PHE A 196 -10.02 25.90 70.03
CA PHE A 196 -10.56 24.73 70.74
C PHE A 196 -9.49 23.67 70.96
N THR A 197 -9.33 23.21 72.21
CA THR A 197 -8.20 22.33 72.62
C THR A 197 -8.61 21.21 73.56
N GLY A 198 -8.00 20.03 73.48
CA GLY A 198 -8.24 18.93 74.41
C GLY A 198 -9.67 18.40 74.34
N SER A 199 -10.42 18.47 75.45
CA SER A 199 -11.87 18.19 75.49
C SER A 199 -12.73 19.31 74.91
N GLY A 200 -12.12 20.39 74.41
CA GLY A 200 -12.79 21.58 73.91
C GLY A 200 -13.60 21.29 72.65
N ALA A 201 -14.90 21.56 72.70
CA ALA A 201 -15.81 21.34 71.58
C ALA A 201 -16.73 22.54 71.38
N THR A 202 -16.90 22.99 70.13
CA THR A 202 -18.05 23.84 69.77
C THR A 202 -19.07 23.05 68.96
N GLN A 203 -20.34 23.14 69.38
CA GLN A 203 -21.49 22.63 68.63
C GLN A 203 -22.30 23.81 68.13
N ILE A 204 -22.27 24.02 66.81
CA ILE A 204 -23.07 25.03 66.13
C ILE A 204 -24.33 24.37 65.60
N ASN A 205 -25.47 24.73 66.19
CA ASN A 205 -26.79 24.18 65.89
C ASN A 205 -27.55 25.04 64.88
N ASN A 206 -28.71 24.55 64.43
CA ASN A 206 -29.52 25.11 63.35
C ASN A 206 -29.65 26.65 63.37
N GLY A 207 -29.13 27.30 62.32
CA GLY A 207 -29.15 28.75 62.14
C GLY A 207 -28.07 29.55 62.89
N GLY A 208 -27.10 28.88 63.53
CA GLY A 208 -25.90 29.52 64.07
C GLY A 208 -24.83 29.79 63.00
N ILE A 209 -23.88 30.68 63.31
CA ILE A 209 -22.73 31.01 62.43
C ILE A 209 -21.42 30.90 63.21
N THR A 210 -20.43 30.22 62.64
CA THR A 210 -19.03 30.21 63.11
C THR A 210 -18.08 30.69 62.01
N SER A 211 -17.03 31.41 62.38
CA SER A 211 -16.01 31.88 61.44
C SER A 211 -14.61 31.85 62.04
N ARG A 212 -13.58 31.53 61.26
CA ARG A 212 -12.17 31.63 61.70
C ARG A 212 -11.81 30.82 62.96
N SER A 213 -12.67 29.88 63.36
CA SER A 213 -12.47 29.06 64.56
C SER A 213 -11.45 27.96 64.28
N THR A 214 -10.53 27.73 65.22
CA THR A 214 -9.41 26.80 65.06
C THR A 214 -9.52 25.63 66.05
N ALA A 215 -9.46 24.40 65.55
CA ALA A 215 -9.37 23.17 66.34
C ALA A 215 -7.91 22.69 66.40
N ILE A 216 -7.39 22.43 67.61
CA ILE A 216 -6.07 21.83 67.84
C ILE A 216 -6.07 20.79 68.96
N SER A 217 -5.10 19.89 68.97
CA SER A 217 -4.79 19.00 70.12
C SER A 217 -6.01 18.25 70.69
N GLY A 218 -6.79 17.60 69.82
CA GLY A 218 -8.01 16.87 70.18
C GLY A 218 -9.31 17.70 70.18
N GLY A 219 -9.21 19.03 70.07
CA GLY A 219 -10.38 19.92 70.04
C GLY A 219 -11.27 19.70 68.80
N LEU A 220 -12.56 19.99 68.95
CA LEU A 220 -13.60 19.75 67.94
C LEU A 220 -14.37 21.02 67.57
N VAL A 221 -14.53 21.29 66.27
CA VAL A 221 -15.48 22.26 65.73
C VAL A 221 -16.55 21.50 64.96
N GLN A 222 -17.76 21.39 65.52
CA GLN A 222 -18.89 20.66 64.94
C GLN A 222 -19.95 21.62 64.40
N VAL A 223 -20.16 21.62 63.08
CA VAL A 223 -21.17 22.40 62.36
C VAL A 223 -22.33 21.46 62.00
N SER A 224 -23.47 21.61 62.69
CA SER A 224 -24.63 20.73 62.55
C SER A 224 -25.89 21.52 62.16
N GLY A 225 -26.24 21.48 60.87
CA GLY A 225 -27.34 22.28 60.32
C GLY A 225 -27.09 23.79 60.31
N ALA A 226 -25.83 24.21 60.33
CA ALA A 226 -25.40 25.59 60.52
C ALA A 226 -24.35 26.01 59.48
N ASN A 227 -23.86 27.26 59.56
CA ASN A 227 -22.89 27.81 58.61
C ASN A 227 -21.51 28.05 59.24
N GLY A 228 -20.45 27.57 58.57
CA GLY A 228 -19.05 27.81 58.89
C GLY A 228 -18.30 28.53 57.77
N VAL A 229 -17.35 29.41 58.12
CA VAL A 229 -16.51 30.12 57.14
C VAL A 229 -15.06 30.23 57.63
N GLY A 230 -14.13 29.68 56.85
CA GLY A 230 -12.69 29.77 57.10
C GLY A 230 -12.27 29.13 58.41
N LEU A 231 -12.85 27.97 58.74
CA LEU A 231 -12.47 27.19 59.92
C LEU A 231 -11.09 26.56 59.70
N THR A 232 -10.44 26.12 60.77
CA THR A 232 -9.09 25.53 60.65
C THR A 232 -8.92 24.34 61.59
N ALA A 233 -8.43 23.22 61.07
CA ALA A 233 -7.98 22.08 61.87
C ALA A 233 -6.48 21.84 61.69
N MET A 234 -5.76 21.73 62.80
CA MET A 234 -4.34 21.35 62.80
C MET A 234 -3.94 20.64 64.09
N GLN A 235 -2.75 20.04 64.14
CA GLN A 235 -2.16 19.46 65.36
C GLN A 235 -3.10 18.48 66.10
N GLY A 236 -3.83 17.64 65.36
CA GLY A 236 -4.79 16.67 65.92
C GLY A 236 -6.15 17.24 66.30
N GLY A 237 -6.52 18.45 65.83
CA GLY A 237 -7.90 18.96 65.93
C GLY A 237 -8.79 18.51 64.78
N THR A 238 -10.11 18.55 64.98
CA THR A 238 -11.12 18.03 64.04
C THR A 238 -12.19 19.08 63.70
N LEU A 239 -12.51 19.22 62.41
CA LEU A 239 -13.76 19.81 61.91
C LEU A 239 -14.75 18.68 61.60
N SER A 240 -16.02 18.83 62.00
CA SER A 240 -17.09 17.88 61.70
C SER A 240 -18.30 18.62 61.14
N VAL A 241 -18.69 18.29 59.91
CA VAL A 241 -19.74 18.95 59.14
C VAL A 241 -20.85 17.93 58.86
N THR A 242 -22.03 18.14 59.41
CA THR A 242 -23.18 17.24 59.20
C THR A 242 -24.48 18.03 59.08
N GLY A 243 -25.50 17.39 58.52
CA GLY A 243 -26.88 17.78 58.80
C GLY A 243 -27.21 17.64 60.29
N GLY A 244 -28.31 18.24 60.71
CA GLY A 244 -28.73 18.25 62.11
C GLY A 244 -29.02 16.85 62.66
N THR A 245 -28.07 16.25 63.38
CA THR A 245 -28.27 15.06 64.22
C THR A 245 -28.14 15.46 65.68
N TYR A 246 -29.26 15.91 66.26
CA TYR A 246 -29.31 16.33 67.65
C TYR A 246 -29.28 15.12 68.61
N GLN A 247 -28.08 14.70 69.02
CA GLN A 247 -27.89 13.89 70.23
C GLN A 247 -28.10 14.78 71.47
N GLY A 248 -29.37 14.92 71.85
CA GLY A 248 -29.82 15.88 72.86
C GLY A 248 -29.42 15.55 74.30
N ILE A 249 -28.19 15.85 74.69
CA ILE A 249 -27.80 15.90 76.12
C ILE A 249 -28.57 17.03 76.85
N LEU A 250 -29.02 18.06 76.15
CA LEU A 250 -29.87 19.11 76.75
C LEU A 250 -31.31 18.64 77.07
N ASP A 251 -31.75 17.48 76.59
CA ASP A 251 -33.12 16.97 76.77
C ASP A 251 -33.23 15.89 77.87
N SER A 252 -32.10 15.35 78.36
CA SER A 252 -32.09 14.37 79.45
C SER A 252 -32.55 14.93 80.81
N GLY A 253 -32.87 16.22 80.88
CA GLY A 253 -33.43 16.90 82.07
C GLY A 253 -34.85 17.43 81.91
N LEU A 254 -35.50 17.31 80.74
CA LEU A 254 -36.75 18.04 80.44
C LEU A 254 -37.93 17.20 79.93
N GLY A 255 -37.84 15.86 79.92
CA GLY A 255 -39.01 14.97 79.91
C GLY A 255 -39.93 15.05 78.68
N GLY A 256 -39.47 15.64 77.58
CA GLY A 256 -40.19 15.67 76.31
C GLY A 256 -39.89 14.45 75.45
N SER A 257 -40.90 13.94 74.72
CA SER A 257 -40.65 12.97 73.65
C SER A 257 -39.97 13.69 72.47
N PRO A 258 -38.83 13.20 71.95
CA PRO A 258 -38.12 13.88 70.87
C PRO A 258 -38.92 13.82 69.57
N SER A 259 -39.39 14.97 69.11
CA SER A 259 -39.96 15.11 67.76
C SER A 259 -38.84 15.14 66.73
N ILE A 260 -38.71 14.06 65.95
CA ILE A 260 -37.80 14.00 64.80
C ILE A 260 -38.34 14.92 63.71
N GLY A 261 -37.87 16.17 63.70
CA GLY A 261 -38.07 17.11 62.59
C GLY A 261 -37.00 16.91 61.52
N ALA A 262 -37.31 17.23 60.26
CA ALA A 262 -36.28 17.35 59.23
C ALA A 262 -35.41 18.59 59.52
N TYR A 263 -34.13 18.36 59.83
CA TYR A 263 -33.19 19.45 60.16
C TYR A 263 -32.44 19.92 58.91
N ALA A 264 -31.94 21.16 58.96
CA ALA A 264 -31.15 21.73 57.88
C ALA A 264 -29.80 21.01 57.71
N SER A 265 -29.26 21.07 56.50
CA SER A 265 -27.91 20.62 56.14
C SER A 265 -26.84 21.53 56.75
N GLY A 266 -25.67 20.97 57.08
CA GLY A 266 -24.52 21.74 57.54
C GLY A 266 -23.68 22.25 56.37
N TYR A 267 -23.25 23.51 56.40
CA TYR A 267 -22.46 24.13 55.32
C TYR A 267 -21.18 24.75 55.86
N VAL A 268 -20.03 24.44 55.26
CA VAL A 268 -18.76 25.12 55.52
C VAL A 268 -18.09 25.62 54.23
N SER A 269 -17.24 26.64 54.35
CA SER A 269 -16.63 27.30 53.19
C SER A 269 -15.23 27.86 53.47
N GLY A 270 -14.27 27.48 52.62
CA GLY A 270 -12.89 28.00 52.66
C GLY A 270 -12.08 27.52 53.87
N ASP A 271 -12.42 26.35 54.41
CA ASP A 271 -11.77 25.79 55.60
C ASP A 271 -10.34 25.29 55.28
N ILE A 272 -9.46 25.23 56.30
CA ILE A 272 -8.05 24.86 56.16
C ILE A 272 -7.73 23.64 57.03
N VAL A 273 -7.24 22.57 56.43
CA VAL A 273 -6.88 21.32 57.11
C VAL A 273 -5.39 21.07 56.87
N GLN A 274 -4.59 20.99 57.94
CA GLN A 274 -3.12 20.95 57.81
C GLN A 274 -2.46 20.28 59.02
N ASN A 275 -1.20 19.85 58.90
CA ASN A 275 -0.34 19.46 60.05
C ASN A 275 -1.02 18.52 61.07
N GLY A 276 -1.64 17.43 60.59
CA GLY A 276 -2.34 16.44 61.42
C GLY A 276 -3.75 16.84 61.85
N GLY A 277 -4.35 17.86 61.26
CA GLY A 277 -5.79 18.16 61.42
C GLY A 277 -6.68 17.29 60.53
N THR A 278 -7.96 17.15 60.92
CA THR A 278 -8.95 16.35 60.19
C THR A 278 -10.22 17.16 59.88
N GLU A 279 -10.80 16.99 58.68
CA GLU A 279 -12.16 17.42 58.33
C GLU A 279 -13.02 16.20 58.01
N VAL A 280 -14.22 16.11 58.59
CA VAL A 280 -15.17 15.02 58.36
C VAL A 280 -16.50 15.57 57.87
N VAL A 281 -16.87 15.26 56.63
CA VAL A 281 -18.13 15.65 56.00
C VAL A 281 -19.09 14.46 56.02
N GLY A 282 -20.03 14.47 56.96
CA GLY A 282 -21.04 13.42 57.14
C GLY A 282 -22.35 13.66 56.39
N PHE A 283 -23.34 12.81 56.67
CA PHE A 283 -24.70 12.87 56.12
C PHE A 283 -25.28 14.30 56.16
N ASP A 284 -25.79 14.78 55.02
CA ASP A 284 -26.31 16.15 54.81
C ASP A 284 -25.31 17.27 55.19
N GLY A 285 -24.02 16.98 55.18
CA GLY A 285 -22.93 17.95 55.31
C GLY A 285 -22.38 18.36 53.93
N HIS A 286 -22.11 19.65 53.79
CA HIS A 286 -21.53 20.24 52.59
C HIS A 286 -20.27 21.04 52.93
N ALA A 287 -19.12 20.62 52.40
CA ALA A 287 -17.88 21.38 52.48
C ALA A 287 -17.55 22.00 51.11
N THR A 288 -17.20 23.29 51.10
CA THR A 288 -16.94 24.04 49.87
C THR A 288 -15.58 24.73 49.92
N SER A 289 -14.77 24.56 48.87
CA SER A 289 -13.44 25.17 48.75
C SER A 289 -12.45 24.85 49.89
N SER A 290 -12.62 23.72 50.60
CA SER A 290 -11.70 23.28 51.66
C SER A 290 -10.28 23.09 51.11
N GLN A 291 -9.29 23.58 51.85
CA GLN A 291 -7.87 23.55 51.53
C GLN A 291 -7.19 22.49 52.40
N ILE A 292 -7.00 21.30 51.85
CA ILE A 292 -6.37 20.16 52.54
C ILE A 292 -4.89 20.17 52.18
N THR A 293 -4.06 20.72 53.06
CA THR A 293 -2.63 20.93 52.82
C THR A 293 -1.77 19.87 53.51
N SER A 294 -0.44 19.96 53.39
CA SER A 294 0.53 19.00 53.94
C SER A 294 0.18 18.46 55.33
N GLY A 295 0.01 17.13 55.40
CA GLY A 295 -0.33 16.40 56.62
C GLY A 295 -1.76 16.58 57.13
N GLY A 296 -2.62 17.33 56.44
CA GLY A 296 -4.06 17.39 56.69
C GLY A 296 -4.81 16.24 56.02
N GLN A 297 -5.94 15.84 56.62
CA GLN A 297 -6.81 14.78 56.10
C GLN A 297 -8.28 15.22 56.05
N GLY A 298 -8.89 15.21 54.87
CA GLY A 298 -10.34 15.29 54.72
C GLY A 298 -10.98 13.90 54.57
N THR A 299 -12.25 13.77 54.91
CA THR A 299 -13.02 12.53 54.74
C THR A 299 -14.49 12.83 54.47
N VAL A 300 -14.98 12.43 53.30
CA VAL A 300 -16.39 12.48 52.90
C VAL A 300 -17.03 11.12 53.19
N LEU A 301 -18.01 11.10 54.08
CA LEU A 301 -18.77 9.91 54.48
C LEU A 301 -20.11 9.83 53.71
N ASN A 302 -20.89 8.79 54.00
CA ASN A 302 -22.19 8.55 53.39
C ASN A 302 -23.13 9.77 53.52
N GLY A 303 -23.65 10.26 52.39
CA GLY A 303 -24.51 11.45 52.34
C GLY A 303 -23.78 12.79 52.49
N GLY A 304 -22.45 12.79 52.67
CA GLY A 304 -21.63 14.01 52.66
C GLY A 304 -21.26 14.44 51.24
N THR A 305 -21.11 15.76 51.04
CA THR A 305 -20.73 16.35 49.75
C THR A 305 -19.56 17.33 49.91
N ALA A 306 -18.46 17.10 49.20
CA ALA A 306 -17.39 18.07 49.01
C ALA A 306 -17.47 18.72 47.62
N ILE A 307 -17.21 20.03 47.56
CA ILE A 307 -17.32 20.86 46.35
C ILE A 307 -16.09 21.75 46.24
N ALA A 308 -15.39 21.71 45.10
CA ALA A 308 -14.18 22.46 44.82
C ALA A 308 -13.07 22.28 45.87
N VAL A 309 -12.94 21.06 46.43
CA VAL A 309 -11.86 20.73 47.38
C VAL A 309 -10.50 20.85 46.69
N ASN A 310 -9.52 21.47 47.37
CA ASN A 310 -8.16 21.63 46.88
C ASN A 310 -7.19 20.91 47.82
N VAL A 311 -6.50 19.89 47.30
CA VAL A 311 -5.62 19.02 48.05
C VAL A 311 -4.17 19.26 47.61
N SER A 312 -3.37 19.92 48.46
CA SER A 312 -1.98 20.31 48.20
C SER A 312 -1.03 19.66 49.22
N GLY A 313 -0.52 18.47 48.88
CA GLY A 313 0.30 17.63 49.78
C GLY A 313 -0.45 16.97 50.95
N GLY A 314 -1.77 17.14 51.07
CA GLY A 314 -2.64 16.43 52.00
C GLY A 314 -3.39 15.25 51.37
N THR A 315 -4.39 14.70 52.07
CA THR A 315 -5.21 13.58 51.57
C THR A 315 -6.70 13.81 51.78
N GLU A 316 -7.51 13.57 50.73
CA GLU A 316 -8.97 13.51 50.80
C GLU A 316 -9.44 12.05 50.63
N LEU A 317 -10.32 11.56 51.52
CA LEU A 317 -10.88 10.21 51.48
C LEU A 317 -12.39 10.22 51.19
N VAL A 318 -12.83 9.63 50.08
CA VAL A 318 -14.26 9.51 49.74
C VAL A 318 -14.74 8.11 50.06
N SER A 319 -15.61 7.96 51.06
CA SER A 319 -16.19 6.69 51.49
C SER A 319 -17.50 6.37 50.77
N SER A 320 -18.07 5.19 51.06
CA SER A 320 -19.31 4.70 50.46
C SER A 320 -20.48 5.67 50.54
N GLY A 321 -20.97 6.11 49.38
CA GLY A 321 -22.05 7.11 49.26
C GLY A 321 -21.65 8.54 49.64
N GLY A 322 -20.35 8.84 49.76
CA GLY A 322 -19.83 10.21 49.75
C GLY A 322 -19.67 10.73 48.32
N LEU A 323 -19.81 12.04 48.14
CA LEU A 323 -19.79 12.72 46.84
C LEU A 323 -18.74 13.84 46.76
N ILE A 324 -17.86 13.79 45.76
CA ILE A 324 -17.13 14.98 45.28
C ILE A 324 -17.81 15.51 44.01
N THR A 325 -18.16 16.81 44.00
CA THR A 325 -18.74 17.46 42.80
C THR A 325 -17.67 18.05 41.87
N THR A 326 -16.57 18.54 42.45
CA THR A 326 -15.35 19.02 41.79
C THR A 326 -14.21 18.92 42.80
N GLY A 327 -13.01 18.57 42.36
CA GLY A 327 -11.84 18.46 43.25
C GLY A 327 -10.52 18.57 42.50
N THR A 328 -9.50 19.10 43.16
CA THR A 328 -8.15 19.28 42.59
C THR A 328 -7.10 18.68 43.51
N ALA A 329 -6.18 17.89 42.95
CA ALA A 329 -5.01 17.33 43.61
C ALA A 329 -3.74 17.93 42.98
N ILE A 330 -2.89 18.55 43.81
CA ILE A 330 -1.64 19.21 43.42
C ILE A 330 -0.53 18.99 44.45
N ASP A 331 0.73 19.23 44.08
CA ASP A 331 1.89 19.25 44.98
C ASP A 331 2.04 17.97 45.84
N GLY A 332 1.79 16.80 45.24
CA GLY A 332 1.78 15.51 45.94
C GLY A 332 0.51 15.21 46.75
N GLY A 333 -0.50 16.07 46.68
CA GLY A 333 -1.82 15.86 47.28
C GLY A 333 -2.57 14.70 46.64
N THR A 334 -3.40 14.01 47.42
CA THR A 334 -4.02 12.73 47.01
C THR A 334 -5.53 12.73 47.28
N ILE A 335 -6.33 12.37 46.27
CA ILE A 335 -7.78 12.12 46.41
C ILE A 335 -8.04 10.62 46.22
N ASN A 336 -8.47 9.93 47.27
CA ASN A 336 -8.73 8.49 47.24
C ASN A 336 -10.23 8.19 47.36
N LEU A 337 -10.80 7.61 46.31
CA LEU A 337 -12.15 7.07 46.32
C LEU A 337 -12.12 5.61 46.79
N LEU A 338 -12.87 5.33 47.84
CA LEU A 338 -13.08 4.02 48.41
C LEU A 338 -14.43 3.45 47.93
N SER A 339 -14.75 2.23 48.36
CA SER A 339 -15.89 1.47 47.85
C SER A 339 -17.21 2.23 47.79
N SER A 340 -17.77 2.34 46.58
CA SER A 340 -19.00 3.09 46.25
C SER A 340 -18.96 4.60 46.55
N GLY A 341 -17.78 5.22 46.64
CA GLY A 341 -17.64 6.67 46.55
C GLY A 341 -17.93 7.18 45.13
N THR A 342 -18.44 8.41 45.00
CA THR A 342 -18.71 9.04 43.70
C THR A 342 -17.92 10.34 43.55
N ALA A 343 -17.28 10.55 42.40
CA ALA A 343 -16.67 11.85 42.08
C ALA A 343 -16.99 12.34 40.67
N ASN A 344 -17.07 13.66 40.55
CA ASN A 344 -17.22 14.37 39.30
C ASN A 344 -16.06 15.35 39.14
N ASN A 345 -15.59 15.52 37.89
CA ASN A 345 -14.68 16.60 37.49
C ASN A 345 -13.46 16.75 38.42
N LEU A 346 -12.68 15.69 38.56
CA LEU A 346 -11.41 15.73 39.26
C LEU A 346 -10.29 16.23 38.35
N LEU A 347 -9.38 17.02 38.90
CA LEU A 347 -8.14 17.46 38.26
C LEU A 347 -6.95 16.96 39.08
N ALA A 348 -5.99 16.30 38.43
CA ALA A 348 -4.67 16.07 39.02
C ALA A 348 -3.61 16.85 38.21
N SER A 349 -2.76 17.59 38.91
CA SER A 349 -1.68 18.40 38.32
C SER A 349 -0.48 18.44 39.24
N THR A 350 0.71 18.84 38.75
CA THR A 350 1.91 19.08 39.57
C THR A 350 2.21 17.93 40.56
N ASN A 351 2.24 16.69 40.05
CA ASN A 351 2.43 15.45 40.83
C ASN A 351 1.32 15.11 41.85
N GLY A 352 0.13 15.70 41.74
CA GLY A 352 -1.06 15.25 42.49
C GLY A 352 -1.61 13.92 41.97
N THR A 353 -2.30 13.17 42.84
CA THR A 353 -2.75 11.79 42.61
C THR A 353 -4.25 11.60 42.83
N VAL A 354 -4.90 10.80 41.99
CA VAL A 354 -6.29 10.34 42.19
C VAL A 354 -6.36 8.81 42.15
N GLN A 355 -6.87 8.15 43.19
CA GLN A 355 -7.07 6.69 43.19
C GLN A 355 -8.56 6.33 43.23
N ASN A 356 -9.01 5.53 42.28
CA ASN A 356 -10.41 5.14 42.09
C ASN A 356 -10.59 3.63 42.36
N ASN A 357 -11.16 3.24 43.50
CA ASN A 357 -11.12 1.87 44.02
C ASN A 357 -12.47 1.34 44.58
N GLY A 358 -12.72 0.04 44.41
CA GLY A 358 -13.63 -0.73 45.27
C GLY A 358 -15.13 -0.65 44.93
N GLY A 359 -15.49 -0.28 43.70
CA GLY A 359 -16.90 -0.05 43.29
C GLY A 359 -17.27 1.43 43.14
N SER A 360 -16.29 2.34 43.27
CA SER A 360 -16.46 3.77 43.06
C SER A 360 -16.66 4.13 41.58
N VAL A 361 -17.38 5.23 41.33
CA VAL A 361 -17.62 5.75 39.98
C VAL A 361 -17.09 7.17 39.89
N THR A 362 -16.16 7.40 38.96
CA THR A 362 -15.66 8.74 38.64
C THR A 362 -16.08 9.15 37.24
N ASN A 363 -16.81 10.26 37.12
CA ASN A 363 -17.37 10.70 35.85
C ASN A 363 -16.33 11.35 34.92
N ALA A 364 -15.38 12.09 35.46
CA ALA A 364 -14.29 12.69 34.70
C ALA A 364 -13.04 12.90 35.58
N ILE A 365 -11.87 12.52 35.07
CA ILE A 365 -10.56 12.84 35.63
C ILE A 365 -9.72 13.50 34.54
N THR A 366 -9.27 14.73 34.77
CA THR A 366 -8.35 15.45 33.89
C THR A 366 -6.94 15.41 34.48
N LEU A 367 -5.94 15.06 33.67
CA LEU A 367 -4.54 14.95 34.09
C LEU A 367 -3.65 15.88 33.28
N THR A 368 -2.84 16.68 33.99
CA THR A 368 -1.93 17.68 33.43
C THR A 368 -0.62 17.68 34.22
N GLN A 369 0.49 18.22 33.69
CA GLN A 369 1.72 18.51 34.45
C GLN A 369 2.16 17.39 35.42
N ASN A 370 2.34 16.16 34.94
CA ASN A 370 2.72 14.98 35.73
C ASN A 370 1.70 14.55 36.82
N GLY A 371 0.44 14.98 36.74
CA GLY A 371 -0.64 14.44 37.57
C GLY A 371 -0.90 12.95 37.25
N VAL A 372 -1.21 12.16 38.27
CA VAL A 372 -1.35 10.69 38.18
C VAL A 372 -2.76 10.26 38.56
N ALA A 373 -3.31 9.22 37.90
CA ALA A 373 -4.50 8.55 38.41
C ALA A 373 -4.55 7.05 38.15
N ASP A 374 -5.07 6.33 39.15
CA ASP A 374 -5.21 4.87 39.16
C ASP A 374 -6.69 4.47 39.14
N THR A 375 -7.10 3.63 38.19
CA THR A 375 -8.35 2.88 38.26
C THR A 375 -8.04 1.46 38.72
N LEU A 376 -8.41 1.17 39.97
CA LEU A 376 -8.11 -0.07 40.69
C LEU A 376 -9.32 -1.01 40.72
N ASN A 377 -9.18 -2.16 41.38
CA ASN A 377 -10.18 -3.24 41.43
C ASN A 377 -11.59 -2.73 41.79
N GLY A 378 -12.54 -2.95 40.89
CA GLY A 378 -13.94 -2.52 41.01
C GLY A 378 -14.18 -1.03 40.75
N GLY A 379 -13.14 -0.21 40.63
CA GLY A 379 -13.27 1.20 40.26
C GLY A 379 -13.68 1.35 38.79
N THR A 380 -14.62 2.27 38.52
CA THR A 380 -15.01 2.65 37.16
C THR A 380 -14.69 4.13 36.91
N THR A 381 -13.91 4.42 35.87
CA THR A 381 -13.65 5.79 35.40
C THR A 381 -14.33 5.97 34.04
N ASN A 382 -15.31 6.87 33.97
CA ASN A 382 -16.07 7.07 32.74
C ASN A 382 -15.27 7.83 31.67
N ASN A 383 -14.54 8.87 32.07
CA ASN A 383 -13.72 9.67 31.15
C ASN A 383 -12.36 10.02 31.79
N TYR A 384 -11.28 9.53 31.20
CA TYR A 384 -9.94 10.07 31.39
C TYR A 384 -9.63 11.09 30.28
N LEU A 385 -9.06 12.23 30.67
CA LEU A 385 -8.63 13.29 29.75
C LEU A 385 -7.20 13.73 30.09
N LEU A 386 -6.23 13.27 29.31
CA LEU A 386 -4.79 13.53 29.56
C LEU A 386 -4.26 14.61 28.62
N TYR A 387 -3.52 15.56 29.18
CA TYR A 387 -2.75 16.60 28.47
C TYR A 387 -1.29 16.70 28.97
N GLY A 388 -0.72 15.58 29.46
CA GLY A 388 0.62 15.54 30.04
C GLY A 388 0.70 14.96 31.46
N GLY A 389 -0.17 14.01 31.80
CA GLY A 389 -0.10 13.21 33.03
C GLY A 389 -0.18 11.71 32.74
N THR A 390 -0.25 10.89 33.78
CA THR A 390 -0.24 9.42 33.67
C THR A 390 -1.51 8.81 34.24
N ALA A 391 -2.26 8.05 33.44
CA ALA A 391 -3.41 7.27 33.92
C ALA A 391 -3.16 5.77 33.76
N MET A 392 -3.59 4.99 34.74
CA MET A 392 -3.34 3.55 34.80
C MET A 392 -4.64 2.79 35.11
N ALA A 393 -4.93 1.72 34.35
CA ALA A 393 -6.01 0.78 34.64
C ALA A 393 -5.40 -0.56 35.10
N HIS A 394 -5.73 -0.98 36.31
CA HIS A 394 -5.21 -2.21 36.93
C HIS A 394 -6.30 -3.30 37.02
N SER A 395 -5.92 -4.48 37.54
CA SER A 395 -6.79 -5.64 37.70
C SER A 395 -8.15 -5.30 38.33
N GLY A 396 -9.23 -5.57 37.58
CA GLY A 396 -10.61 -5.29 37.97
C GLY A 396 -11.07 -3.84 37.79
N GLY A 397 -10.21 -2.93 37.33
CA GLY A 397 -10.54 -1.55 37.00
C GLY A 397 -11.08 -1.40 35.59
N VAL A 398 -12.11 -0.57 35.42
CA VAL A 398 -12.79 -0.33 34.13
C VAL A 398 -12.70 1.15 33.74
N VAL A 399 -12.20 1.42 32.53
CA VAL A 399 -12.20 2.75 31.92
C VAL A 399 -13.13 2.75 30.70
N ASN A 400 -14.14 3.61 30.67
CA ASN A 400 -15.06 3.65 29.53
C ASN A 400 -14.46 4.43 28.34
N ASN A 401 -14.06 5.68 28.56
CA ASN A 401 -13.43 6.53 27.56
C ASN A 401 -12.07 7.03 28.06
N PHE A 402 -11.01 6.76 27.30
CA PHE A 402 -9.64 7.15 27.61
C PHE A 402 -9.13 8.08 26.51
N SER A 403 -9.16 9.40 26.74
CA SER A 403 -8.67 10.40 25.80
C SER A 403 -7.26 10.83 26.17
N ILE A 404 -6.29 10.50 25.32
CA ILE A 404 -4.87 10.78 25.52
C ILE A 404 -4.44 11.84 24.49
N ASN A 405 -4.36 13.10 24.92
CA ASN A 405 -3.94 14.24 24.10
C ASN A 405 -2.56 14.76 24.53
N GLY A 406 -1.77 13.90 25.18
CA GLY A 406 -0.46 14.16 25.76
C GLY A 406 -0.31 13.43 27.10
N GLY A 407 0.89 12.95 27.42
CA GLY A 407 1.14 12.09 28.59
C GLY A 407 1.06 10.61 28.23
N THR A 408 0.68 9.76 29.21
CA THR A 408 0.81 8.30 29.11
C THR A 408 -0.42 7.59 29.68
N GLY A 409 -1.02 6.67 28.91
CA GLY A 409 -2.19 5.88 29.34
C GLY A 409 -1.93 4.37 29.29
N ASN A 410 -1.88 3.70 30.45
CA ASN A 410 -1.41 2.33 30.57
C ASN A 410 -2.51 1.36 31.05
N ILE A 411 -2.66 0.22 30.38
CA ILE A 411 -3.62 -0.83 30.73
C ILE A 411 -2.84 -2.08 31.18
N TYR A 412 -2.91 -2.39 32.47
CA TYR A 412 -2.21 -3.51 33.11
C TYR A 412 -3.09 -4.77 33.21
N GLN A 413 -2.49 -5.88 33.65
CA GLN A 413 -3.15 -7.18 33.82
C GLN A 413 -4.52 -7.08 34.50
N GLY A 414 -5.56 -7.55 33.80
CA GLY A 414 -6.95 -7.56 34.28
C GLY A 414 -7.65 -6.20 34.27
N GLY A 415 -7.00 -5.14 33.80
CA GLY A 415 -7.62 -3.85 33.51
C GLY A 415 -8.31 -3.86 32.16
N LEU A 416 -9.44 -3.16 32.07
CA LEU A 416 -10.25 -3.05 30.85
C LEU A 416 -10.44 -1.58 30.45
N ALA A 417 -10.12 -1.23 29.20
CA ALA A 417 -10.62 0.01 28.59
C ALA A 417 -11.58 -0.28 27.43
N ASN A 418 -12.73 0.38 27.40
CA ASN A 418 -13.69 0.19 26.31
C ASN A 418 -13.31 0.97 25.06
N THR A 419 -13.02 2.27 25.19
CA THR A 419 -12.51 3.10 24.08
C THR A 419 -11.28 3.88 24.51
N VAL A 420 -10.17 3.71 23.79
CA VAL A 420 -8.97 4.56 23.88
C VAL A 420 -8.86 5.39 22.61
N ASN A 421 -8.69 6.70 22.75
CA ASN A 421 -8.46 7.65 21.67
C ASN A 421 -7.15 8.41 21.96
N LEU A 422 -6.09 8.06 21.25
CA LEU A 422 -4.76 8.66 21.36
C LEU A 422 -4.54 9.65 20.21
N SER A 423 -4.35 10.93 20.54
CA SER A 423 -4.03 11.99 19.57
C SER A 423 -2.61 12.54 19.74
N ALA A 424 -2.04 12.43 20.94
CA ALA A 424 -0.63 12.71 21.24
C ALA A 424 -0.19 12.02 22.54
N GLY A 425 1.11 11.80 22.71
CA GLY A 425 1.67 11.07 23.85
C GLY A 425 1.82 9.57 23.58
N THR A 426 1.79 8.76 24.63
CA THR A 426 1.89 7.30 24.57
C THR A 426 0.68 6.60 25.18
N GLY A 427 0.40 5.38 24.73
CA GLY A 427 -0.46 4.48 25.49
C GLY A 427 -0.15 3.02 25.19
N GLU A 428 -0.33 2.17 26.20
CA GLU A 428 0.34 0.87 26.27
C GLU A 428 -0.58 -0.17 26.90
N ILE A 429 -0.76 -1.30 26.22
CA ILE A 429 -1.47 -2.47 26.75
C ILE A 429 -0.44 -3.52 27.16
N PHE A 430 -0.22 -3.67 28.46
CA PHE A 430 0.67 -4.66 29.04
C PHE A 430 0.02 -6.05 29.06
N GLN A 431 0.83 -7.07 29.40
CA GLN A 431 0.39 -8.46 29.55
C GLN A 431 -0.92 -8.61 30.34
N GLY A 432 -1.93 -9.20 29.71
CA GLY A 432 -3.26 -9.43 30.28
C GLY A 432 -4.14 -8.19 30.45
N GLY A 433 -3.69 -7.02 29.98
CA GLY A 433 -4.54 -5.85 29.78
C GLY A 433 -5.43 -6.02 28.54
N SER A 434 -6.61 -5.40 28.54
CA SER A 434 -7.61 -5.56 27.49
C SER A 434 -8.20 -4.22 27.05
N VAL A 435 -8.26 -3.99 25.74
CA VAL A 435 -8.93 -2.83 25.14
C VAL A 435 -9.93 -3.27 24.07
N THR A 436 -11.18 -2.78 24.13
CA THR A 436 -12.18 -3.13 23.10
C THR A 436 -11.91 -2.38 21.79
N THR A 437 -11.72 -1.06 21.84
CA THR A 437 -11.39 -0.22 20.68
C THR A 437 -10.28 0.77 21.02
N TYR A 438 -9.24 0.81 20.19
CA TYR A 438 -8.10 1.70 20.33
C TYR A 438 -7.88 2.46 19.01
N ASN A 439 -8.20 3.74 19.00
CA ASN A 439 -7.98 4.66 17.87
C ASN A 439 -6.72 5.51 18.15
N VAL A 440 -5.84 5.61 17.15
CA VAL A 440 -4.55 6.30 17.25
C VAL A 440 -4.48 7.33 16.11
N ASP A 441 -4.99 8.53 16.35
CA ASP A 441 -4.92 9.63 15.38
C ASP A 441 -3.57 10.36 15.39
N GLY A 442 -2.74 10.14 16.43
CA GLY A 442 -1.38 10.65 16.56
C GLY A 442 -0.67 10.03 17.77
N GLY A 443 0.61 10.34 17.98
CA GLY A 443 1.41 9.71 19.05
C GLY A 443 1.75 8.24 18.77
N THR A 444 2.12 7.50 19.82
CA THR A 444 2.56 6.09 19.72
C THR A 444 1.74 5.19 20.64
N ALA A 445 1.08 4.19 20.06
CA ALA A 445 0.39 3.15 20.80
C ALA A 445 1.11 1.81 20.69
N LEU A 446 1.15 1.07 21.79
CA LEU A 446 1.87 -0.19 21.93
C LEU A 446 0.97 -1.28 22.54
N ILE A 447 1.07 -2.49 22.00
CA ILE A 447 0.52 -3.71 22.61
C ILE A 447 1.68 -4.68 22.84
N ASP A 448 1.99 -4.88 24.11
CA ASP A 448 3.05 -5.76 24.61
C ASP A 448 2.64 -7.24 24.55
N ASN A 449 3.61 -8.12 24.83
CA ASN A 449 3.41 -9.56 24.94
C ASN A 449 2.24 -9.94 25.86
N GLY A 450 1.23 -10.62 25.29
CA GLY A 450 0.03 -11.04 26.01
C GLY A 450 -0.99 -9.92 26.27
N GLY A 451 -0.79 -8.71 25.73
CA GLY A 451 -1.83 -7.68 25.64
C GLY A 451 -2.89 -8.02 24.58
N PHE A 452 -4.12 -7.54 24.79
CA PHE A 452 -5.24 -7.78 23.87
C PHE A 452 -5.92 -6.48 23.41
N ALA A 453 -6.18 -6.37 22.11
CA ALA A 453 -7.09 -5.37 21.55
C ALA A 453 -8.16 -5.99 20.64
N GLY A 454 -9.41 -5.55 20.78
CA GLY A 454 -10.47 -5.88 19.83
C GLY A 454 -10.20 -5.21 18.48
N THR A 455 -10.28 -3.89 18.43
CA THR A 455 -9.96 -3.07 17.25
C THR A 455 -8.82 -2.12 17.57
N PHE A 456 -7.79 -2.06 16.71
CA PHE A 456 -6.63 -1.18 16.86
C PHE A 456 -6.37 -0.48 15.52
N ILE A 457 -6.58 0.84 15.44
CA ILE A 457 -6.52 1.60 14.18
C ILE A 457 -5.58 2.79 14.31
N ALA A 458 -4.54 2.81 13.47
CA ALA A 458 -3.74 3.98 13.16
C ALA A 458 -4.48 4.88 12.15
N GLY A 459 -4.86 6.07 12.60
CA GLY A 459 -5.72 7.02 11.91
C GLY A 459 -5.00 8.13 11.11
N PRO A 460 -5.76 8.93 10.35
CA PRO A 460 -5.23 9.79 9.29
C PRO A 460 -4.65 11.12 9.77
N SER A 461 -5.01 11.58 10.97
CA SER A 461 -4.98 13.02 11.31
C SER A 461 -3.58 13.56 11.60
N TYR A 462 -2.74 12.81 12.31
CA TYR A 462 -1.42 13.22 12.79
C TYR A 462 -0.38 12.07 12.75
N ASN A 463 -0.43 11.24 11.70
CA ASN A 463 0.49 10.11 11.49
C ASN A 463 0.53 9.14 12.67
N GLY A 464 -0.64 8.64 13.10
CA GLY A 464 -0.72 7.69 14.22
C GLY A 464 0.11 6.44 13.98
N SER A 465 0.81 5.97 15.02
CA SER A 465 1.65 4.78 14.98
C SER A 465 1.12 3.71 15.94
N ALA A 466 0.77 2.54 15.40
CA ALA A 466 0.28 1.39 16.14
C ALA A 466 1.28 0.22 16.04
N LEU A 467 1.86 -0.20 17.17
CA LEU A 467 2.83 -1.31 17.24
C LEU A 467 2.25 -2.49 18.02
N VAL A 468 2.31 -3.69 17.42
CA VAL A 468 1.84 -4.95 18.00
C VAL A 468 3.01 -5.93 18.10
N GLN A 469 3.46 -6.21 19.33
CA GLN A 469 4.66 -7.02 19.60
C GLN A 469 4.41 -8.53 19.68
N GLU A 470 5.49 -9.31 19.72
CA GLU A 470 5.49 -10.76 19.94
C GLU A 470 4.52 -11.19 21.06
N GLY A 471 3.61 -12.11 20.77
CA GLY A 471 2.65 -12.65 21.73
C GLY A 471 1.42 -11.76 22.02
N ALA A 472 1.32 -10.56 21.43
CA ALA A 472 0.10 -9.77 21.46
C ALA A 472 -1.00 -10.36 20.54
N ILE A 473 -2.26 -10.09 20.89
CA ILE A 473 -3.44 -10.58 20.14
C ILE A 473 -4.34 -9.39 19.75
N VAL A 474 -4.63 -9.26 18.45
CA VAL A 474 -5.57 -8.23 17.93
C VAL A 474 -6.61 -8.87 17.01
N ASN A 475 -7.90 -8.54 17.16
CA ASN A 475 -8.91 -9.04 16.21
C ASN A 475 -8.87 -8.26 14.89
N THR A 476 -8.81 -6.92 14.97
CA THR A 476 -8.78 -6.03 13.80
C THR A 476 -7.66 -4.98 13.94
N LEU A 477 -6.63 -5.07 13.10
CA LEU A 477 -5.57 -4.07 12.96
C LEU A 477 -5.80 -3.21 11.70
N GLY A 478 -5.69 -1.89 11.80
CA GLY A 478 -5.93 -0.99 10.66
C GLY A 478 -4.90 0.13 10.54
N ALA A 479 -4.48 0.42 9.32
CA ALA A 479 -3.73 1.63 8.94
C ALA A 479 -4.56 2.46 7.95
N VAL A 480 -4.87 3.71 8.30
CA VAL A 480 -5.80 4.56 7.55
C VAL A 480 -5.22 5.95 7.31
N GLY A 481 -5.26 6.43 6.06
CA GLY A 481 -4.74 7.75 5.69
C GLY A 481 -3.21 7.80 5.80
N ASN A 482 -2.66 8.66 6.66
CA ASN A 482 -1.22 8.66 6.96
C ASN A 482 -0.84 7.79 8.18
N GLY A 483 -1.77 6.99 8.71
CA GLY A 483 -1.50 6.07 9.81
C GLY A 483 -0.56 4.93 9.41
N THR A 484 0.30 4.52 10.34
CA THR A 484 1.19 3.36 10.20
C THR A 484 0.86 2.31 11.25
N ALA A 485 0.63 1.07 10.83
CA ALA A 485 0.46 -0.08 11.71
C ALA A 485 1.58 -1.11 11.48
N VAL A 486 2.13 -1.65 12.56
CA VAL A 486 3.25 -2.59 12.54
C VAL A 486 2.89 -3.83 13.33
N LEU A 487 2.98 -4.99 12.69
CA LEU A 487 2.80 -6.31 13.29
C LEU A 487 4.14 -7.04 13.32
N GLU A 488 4.72 -7.21 14.51
CA GLU A 488 6.00 -7.89 14.68
C GLU A 488 5.87 -9.43 14.61
N SER A 489 7.01 -10.11 14.49
CA SER A 489 7.05 -11.58 14.48
C SER A 489 6.52 -12.16 15.80
N GLY A 490 5.87 -13.33 15.71
CA GLY A 490 5.24 -13.99 16.86
C GLY A 490 3.96 -13.32 17.42
N ALA A 491 3.56 -12.16 16.90
CA ALA A 491 2.24 -11.58 17.15
C ALA A 491 1.14 -12.31 16.35
N SER A 492 -0.13 -12.15 16.75
CA SER A 492 -1.29 -12.79 16.12
C SER A 492 -2.43 -11.80 15.85
N VAL A 493 -2.82 -11.68 14.57
CA VAL A 493 -3.94 -10.82 14.15
C VAL A 493 -4.99 -11.61 13.37
N THR A 494 -6.27 -11.44 13.71
CA THR A 494 -7.35 -12.11 12.96
C THR A 494 -7.59 -11.46 11.60
N SER A 495 -7.64 -10.11 11.55
CA SER A 495 -7.74 -9.33 10.32
C SER A 495 -6.91 -8.05 10.39
N ALA A 496 -6.18 -7.73 9.33
CA ALA A 496 -5.36 -6.53 9.19
C ALA A 496 -5.68 -5.81 7.87
N PHE A 497 -5.68 -4.48 7.86
CA PHE A 497 -5.91 -3.72 6.62
C PHE A 497 -5.12 -2.40 6.51
N ALA A 498 -4.86 -2.00 5.27
CA ALA A 498 -4.29 -0.71 4.88
C ALA A 498 -5.22 -0.01 3.88
N ALA A 499 -5.65 1.23 4.15
CA ALA A 499 -6.57 1.96 3.28
C ALA A 499 -6.39 3.48 3.30
N ALA A 500 -6.81 4.19 2.24
CA ALA A 500 -7.04 5.63 2.32
C ALA A 500 -8.27 5.96 3.16
N TYR A 501 -8.21 7.07 3.88
CA TYR A 501 -9.33 7.61 4.67
C TYR A 501 -10.51 8.08 3.80
N ASN A 502 -10.20 8.54 2.58
CA ASN A 502 -11.16 8.90 1.54
C ASN A 502 -10.49 8.80 0.16
N ASN A 503 -11.27 8.91 -0.91
CA ASN A 503 -10.80 8.71 -2.29
C ASN A 503 -9.65 9.65 -2.74
N ASN A 504 -9.39 10.75 -2.01
CA ASN A 504 -8.36 11.75 -2.34
C ASN A 504 -7.19 11.75 -1.35
N ALA A 505 -7.17 10.86 -0.36
CA ALA A 505 -6.10 10.76 0.63
C ALA A 505 -5.06 9.70 0.21
N SER A 506 -3.83 9.86 0.71
CA SER A 506 -2.85 8.77 0.82
C SER A 506 -3.45 7.57 1.57
N GLY A 507 -3.02 6.37 1.22
CA GLY A 507 -3.38 5.16 1.95
C GLY A 507 -2.44 4.87 3.11
N GLY A 508 -2.99 4.26 4.17
CA GLY A 508 -2.21 3.86 5.34
C GLY A 508 -1.13 2.84 5.00
N THR A 509 -0.12 2.76 5.86
CA THR A 509 0.99 1.80 5.72
C THR A 509 0.85 0.68 6.75
N LEU A 510 0.84 -0.57 6.30
CA LEU A 510 0.80 -1.76 7.15
C LEU A 510 2.08 -2.57 6.94
N LEU A 511 2.87 -2.74 8.00
CA LEU A 511 4.08 -3.56 8.02
C LEU A 511 3.79 -4.89 8.73
N VAL A 512 4.05 -6.02 8.08
CA VAL A 512 3.66 -7.36 8.56
C VAL A 512 4.88 -8.28 8.64
N SER A 513 5.27 -8.68 9.85
CA SER A 513 6.30 -9.72 10.11
C SER A 513 5.76 -10.91 10.91
N GLY A 514 4.50 -10.86 11.36
CA GLY A 514 3.86 -11.87 12.21
C GLY A 514 2.78 -12.70 11.53
N ASN A 515 2.02 -13.46 12.32
CA ASN A 515 0.91 -14.28 11.82
C ASN A 515 -0.34 -13.42 11.64
N ALA A 516 -0.93 -13.43 10.44
CA ALA A 516 -2.16 -12.73 10.13
C ALA A 516 -3.18 -13.67 9.44
N GLY A 517 -4.41 -13.70 9.95
CA GLY A 517 -5.51 -14.43 9.34
C GLY A 517 -5.83 -13.86 7.96
N ILE A 518 -6.43 -12.67 7.93
CA ILE A 518 -6.77 -11.95 6.70
C ILE A 518 -5.94 -10.67 6.64
N VAL A 519 -5.32 -10.38 5.50
CA VAL A 519 -4.68 -9.08 5.22
C VAL A 519 -5.35 -8.46 3.99
N SER A 520 -5.64 -7.15 4.03
CA SER A 520 -6.16 -6.43 2.87
C SER A 520 -5.52 -5.05 2.65
N GLY A 521 -5.06 -4.79 1.43
CA GLY A 521 -4.77 -3.44 0.95
C GLY A 521 -5.95 -2.95 0.11
N ALA A 522 -6.45 -1.74 0.38
CA ALA A 522 -7.48 -1.10 -0.43
C ALA A 522 -7.12 0.37 -0.72
N ASN A 523 -7.64 0.94 -1.82
CA ASN A 523 -7.66 2.39 -2.08
C ASN A 523 -6.34 3.12 -1.69
N GLN A 524 -5.28 2.93 -2.48
CA GLN A 524 -3.94 3.51 -2.28
C GLN A 524 -3.19 3.07 -1.00
N GLY A 525 -3.70 2.11 -0.23
CA GLY A 525 -2.97 1.52 0.91
C GLY A 525 -1.65 0.86 0.51
N LEU A 526 -0.67 0.88 1.41
CA LEU A 526 0.61 0.19 1.27
C LEU A 526 0.69 -0.97 2.27
N VAL A 527 1.06 -2.17 1.80
CA VAL A 527 1.25 -3.36 2.63
C VAL A 527 2.62 -3.98 2.37
N ASP A 528 3.51 -3.91 3.34
CA ASP A 528 4.83 -4.55 3.30
C ASP A 528 4.83 -5.82 4.14
N VAL A 529 5.21 -6.94 3.54
CA VAL A 529 5.19 -8.27 4.17
C VAL A 529 6.62 -8.82 4.23
N PHE A 530 7.18 -8.87 5.44
CA PHE A 530 8.56 -9.23 5.74
C PHE A 530 8.74 -10.73 6.04
N SER A 531 9.96 -11.14 6.35
CA SER A 531 10.31 -12.51 6.75
C SER A 531 9.45 -12.99 7.92
N ASP A 532 9.19 -14.30 7.96
CA ASP A 532 8.38 -15.01 8.97
C ASP A 532 6.87 -14.68 8.98
N ALA A 533 6.43 -13.69 8.19
CA ALA A 533 5.00 -13.39 8.03
C ALA A 533 4.25 -14.54 7.34
N ASN A 534 3.14 -14.96 7.95
CA ASN A 534 2.27 -16.00 7.43
C ASN A 534 0.83 -15.48 7.31
N ILE A 535 0.34 -15.37 6.07
CA ILE A 535 -0.94 -14.75 5.71
C ILE A 535 -1.90 -15.79 5.12
N SER A 536 -2.99 -16.10 5.83
CA SER A 536 -3.96 -17.12 5.40
C SER A 536 -5.03 -16.67 4.39
N SER A 537 -5.09 -15.35 4.10
CA SER A 537 -5.87 -14.76 3.01
C SER A 537 -5.34 -13.34 2.71
N PHE A 538 -5.06 -13.00 1.45
CA PHE A 538 -4.54 -11.69 1.07
C PHE A 538 -5.32 -11.08 -0.12
N ASN A 539 -5.80 -9.84 0.04
CA ASN A 539 -6.49 -9.09 -1.01
C ASN A 539 -5.85 -7.71 -1.22
N VAL A 540 -5.60 -7.31 -2.46
CA VAL A 540 -4.98 -6.03 -2.84
C VAL A 540 -5.87 -5.37 -3.90
N ASN A 541 -6.70 -4.42 -3.49
CA ASN A 541 -7.71 -3.78 -4.34
C ASN A 541 -7.46 -2.28 -4.53
N GLY A 542 -6.81 -1.90 -5.63
CA GLY A 542 -6.38 -0.51 -5.87
C GLY A 542 -5.30 -0.03 -4.89
N ALA A 543 -4.54 -0.96 -4.32
CA ALA A 543 -3.49 -0.75 -3.32
C ALA A 543 -2.15 -1.34 -3.79
N THR A 544 -1.06 -1.05 -3.09
CA THR A 544 0.28 -1.60 -3.39
C THR A 544 0.73 -2.56 -2.29
N ALA A 545 1.29 -3.70 -2.67
CA ALA A 545 1.85 -4.69 -1.75
C ALA A 545 3.26 -5.13 -2.16
N TYR A 546 4.16 -5.28 -1.18
CA TYR A 546 5.48 -5.86 -1.35
C TYR A 546 5.62 -7.09 -0.45
N LEU A 547 6.12 -8.20 -1.01
CA LEU A 547 6.41 -9.43 -0.28
C LEU A 547 7.91 -9.70 -0.36
N TYR A 548 8.59 -9.60 0.78
CA TYR A 548 10.04 -9.79 0.93
C TYR A 548 10.39 -11.25 1.23
N GLY A 549 11.68 -11.59 1.11
CA GLY A 549 12.18 -12.95 1.32
C GLY A 549 11.80 -13.56 2.67
N GLY A 550 11.35 -14.82 2.66
CA GLY A 550 10.90 -15.53 3.86
C GLY A 550 9.43 -15.34 4.23
N SER A 551 8.68 -14.50 3.51
CA SER A 551 7.23 -14.35 3.67
C SER A 551 6.44 -15.49 3.00
N PHE A 552 5.23 -15.76 3.52
CA PHE A 552 4.28 -16.72 2.96
C PHE A 552 2.86 -16.16 2.94
N ALA A 553 2.21 -16.19 1.76
CA ALA A 553 0.83 -15.71 1.60
C ALA A 553 -0.03 -16.64 0.73
N THR A 554 -1.26 -16.90 1.16
CA THR A 554 -2.14 -17.89 0.52
C THR A 554 -3.61 -17.46 0.50
N PRO A 555 -4.32 -17.60 -0.64
CA PRO A 555 -3.89 -17.23 -1.97
C PRO A 555 -4.11 -15.71 -2.21
N PRO A 556 -3.08 -14.91 -2.54
CA PRO A 556 -3.27 -13.50 -2.90
C PRO A 556 -4.18 -13.25 -4.11
N THR A 557 -4.95 -12.16 -4.00
CA THR A 557 -5.80 -11.61 -5.05
C THR A 557 -5.47 -10.15 -5.29
N VAL A 558 -5.29 -9.73 -6.55
CA VAL A 558 -4.95 -8.35 -6.95
C VAL A 558 -5.98 -7.83 -7.94
N THR A 559 -6.64 -6.72 -7.61
CA THR A 559 -7.72 -6.11 -8.39
C THR A 559 -7.70 -4.58 -8.36
N GLY A 560 -8.50 -3.96 -9.22
CA GLY A 560 -8.73 -2.51 -9.20
C GLY A 560 -7.64 -1.73 -9.94
N SER A 561 -8.00 -0.54 -10.43
CA SER A 561 -7.03 0.37 -11.03
C SER A 561 -6.00 0.80 -9.98
N GLY A 562 -4.71 0.65 -10.30
CA GLY A 562 -3.61 0.88 -9.36
C GLY A 562 -3.32 -0.27 -8.39
N GLY A 563 -4.07 -1.39 -8.46
CA GLY A 563 -3.77 -2.59 -7.68
C GLY A 563 -2.47 -3.23 -8.14
N SER A 564 -1.44 -3.27 -7.28
CA SER A 564 -0.12 -3.80 -7.59
C SER A 564 0.43 -4.68 -6.49
N MET A 565 1.05 -5.80 -6.85
CA MET A 565 1.79 -6.68 -5.94
C MET A 565 3.17 -6.98 -6.52
N MET A 566 4.22 -6.77 -5.73
CA MET A 566 5.59 -7.19 -6.02
C MET A 566 5.99 -8.33 -5.06
N VAL A 567 6.62 -9.38 -5.59
CA VAL A 567 7.01 -10.59 -4.86
C VAL A 567 8.49 -10.84 -5.11
N GLU A 568 9.33 -10.58 -4.12
CA GLU A 568 10.79 -10.62 -4.23
C GLU A 568 11.38 -12.02 -3.99
N SER A 569 12.69 -12.14 -4.16
CA SER A 569 13.44 -13.39 -3.97
C SER A 569 13.22 -13.99 -2.57
N GLY A 570 12.84 -15.27 -2.53
CA GLY A 570 12.60 -16.02 -1.31
C GLY A 570 11.21 -15.84 -0.69
N ALA A 571 10.33 -14.99 -1.24
CA ALA A 571 8.92 -14.96 -0.89
C ALA A 571 8.18 -16.14 -1.57
N ASN A 572 7.20 -16.73 -0.88
CA ASN A 572 6.50 -17.93 -1.33
C ASN A 572 4.98 -17.73 -1.39
N LEU A 573 4.37 -18.05 -2.53
CA LEU A 573 2.92 -17.99 -2.76
C LEU A 573 2.32 -19.38 -3.01
N SER A 574 1.08 -19.60 -2.57
CA SER A 574 0.31 -20.79 -2.97
C SER A 574 -0.31 -20.61 -4.36
N ASN A 575 -1.39 -19.84 -4.46
CA ASN A 575 -2.00 -19.40 -5.72
C ASN A 575 -2.07 -17.88 -5.76
N LEU A 576 -2.04 -17.31 -6.96
CA LEU A 576 -2.12 -15.87 -7.22
C LEU A 576 -3.24 -15.62 -8.23
N SER A 577 -4.00 -14.54 -8.06
CA SER A 577 -5.00 -14.11 -9.05
C SER A 577 -4.90 -12.61 -9.29
N ALA A 578 -4.83 -12.19 -10.56
CA ALA A 578 -4.85 -10.80 -10.99
C ALA A 578 -6.00 -10.59 -11.99
N SER A 579 -6.84 -9.59 -11.77
CA SER A 579 -7.98 -9.26 -12.66
C SER A 579 -8.39 -7.80 -12.51
N ASN A 580 -9.28 -7.28 -13.37
CA ASN A 580 -9.88 -5.95 -13.23
C ASN A 580 -8.83 -4.82 -13.04
N TYR A 581 -7.82 -4.78 -13.92
CA TYR A 581 -6.67 -3.84 -13.90
C TYR A 581 -5.62 -4.08 -12.80
N GLY A 582 -5.77 -5.12 -11.98
CA GLY A 582 -4.74 -5.54 -11.02
C GLY A 582 -3.50 -6.13 -11.70
N THR A 583 -2.31 -5.82 -11.18
CA THR A 583 -1.01 -6.26 -11.71
C THR A 583 -0.20 -6.98 -10.63
N ALA A 584 0.32 -8.16 -10.93
CA ALA A 584 1.20 -8.91 -10.02
C ALA A 584 2.55 -9.22 -10.68
N ILE A 585 3.64 -8.98 -9.96
CA ILE A 585 5.03 -9.11 -10.44
C ILE A 585 5.76 -10.06 -9.50
N LEU A 586 6.29 -11.14 -10.08
CA LEU A 586 7.16 -12.13 -9.44
C LEU A 586 8.60 -11.83 -9.87
N ASP A 587 9.41 -11.22 -9.02
CA ASP A 587 10.81 -10.86 -9.32
C ASP A 587 11.73 -11.74 -8.46
N SER A 588 12.25 -12.82 -9.06
CA SER A 588 12.96 -13.91 -8.36
C SER A 588 12.15 -14.67 -7.28
N GLY A 589 10.87 -14.34 -7.06
CA GLY A 589 9.98 -15.02 -6.10
C GLY A 589 9.51 -16.42 -6.54
N SER A 590 8.88 -17.16 -5.61
CA SER A 590 8.44 -18.55 -5.79
C SER A 590 6.91 -18.70 -5.75
N LEU A 591 6.35 -19.34 -6.78
CA LEU A 591 4.93 -19.67 -6.92
C LEU A 591 4.73 -21.20 -6.88
N THR A 592 4.24 -21.71 -5.75
CA THR A 592 4.14 -23.16 -5.55
C THR A 592 2.99 -23.84 -6.33
N GLN A 593 1.96 -23.10 -6.75
CA GLN A 593 0.88 -23.62 -7.61
C GLN A 593 0.59 -22.70 -8.81
N THR A 594 -0.55 -21.99 -8.84
CA THR A 594 -1.08 -21.36 -10.07
C THR A 594 -1.22 -19.85 -9.93
N ALA A 595 -0.78 -19.10 -10.94
CA ALA A 595 -1.05 -17.67 -11.10
C ALA A 595 -2.07 -17.44 -12.23
N THR A 596 -3.21 -16.82 -11.91
CA THR A 596 -4.36 -16.67 -12.82
C THR A 596 -4.55 -15.21 -13.24
N GLY A 597 -4.35 -14.91 -14.51
CA GLY A 597 -4.63 -13.61 -15.13
C GLY A 597 -6.03 -13.61 -15.73
N GLY A 598 -7.01 -13.13 -14.96
CA GLY A 598 -8.39 -12.94 -15.41
C GLY A 598 -8.56 -11.67 -16.27
N THR A 599 -9.79 -11.40 -16.71
CA THR A 599 -10.12 -10.25 -17.56
C THR A 599 -9.49 -8.94 -17.09
N GLY A 600 -8.64 -8.35 -17.94
CA GLY A 600 -7.94 -7.09 -17.66
C GLY A 600 -6.88 -7.14 -16.56
N GLY A 601 -6.55 -8.32 -16.02
CA GLY A 601 -5.44 -8.50 -15.08
C GLY A 601 -4.10 -8.73 -15.78
N THR A 602 -3.00 -8.41 -15.11
CA THR A 602 -1.63 -8.59 -15.63
C THR A 602 -0.77 -9.39 -14.65
N ILE A 603 -0.03 -10.39 -15.16
CA ILE A 603 0.99 -11.13 -14.40
C ILE A 603 2.35 -11.03 -15.11
N ILE A 604 3.41 -10.76 -14.35
CA ILE A 604 4.78 -10.69 -14.84
C ILE A 604 5.65 -11.62 -14.00
N ALA A 605 6.42 -12.52 -14.63
CA ALA A 605 7.44 -13.34 -13.98
C ALA A 605 8.82 -12.99 -14.54
N ASN A 606 9.76 -12.67 -13.65
CA ASN A 606 11.01 -12.00 -13.97
C ASN A 606 12.19 -12.52 -13.14
N SER A 607 13.42 -12.24 -13.59
CA SER A 607 14.67 -12.41 -12.83
C SER A 607 14.86 -13.79 -12.18
N GLY A 608 14.54 -14.88 -12.88
CA GLY A 608 14.67 -16.24 -12.33
C GLY A 608 13.54 -16.68 -11.38
N ALA A 609 12.40 -15.99 -11.36
CA ALA A 609 11.20 -16.44 -10.65
C ALA A 609 10.82 -17.88 -11.05
N GLN A 610 10.34 -18.66 -10.09
CA GLN A 610 9.97 -20.07 -10.28
C GLN A 610 8.47 -20.27 -10.08
N GLY A 611 7.82 -21.08 -10.93
CA GLY A 611 6.38 -21.32 -10.82
C GLY A 611 5.87 -22.57 -11.53
N ASN A 612 4.82 -23.18 -11.00
CA ASN A 612 4.24 -24.39 -11.59
C ASN A 612 3.28 -24.09 -12.76
N SER A 613 2.35 -23.13 -12.60
CA SER A 613 1.44 -22.77 -13.69
C SER A 613 1.05 -21.29 -13.74
N MET A 614 0.96 -20.76 -14.95
CA MET A 614 0.33 -19.48 -15.27
C MET A 614 -0.89 -19.75 -16.17
N VAL A 615 -2.06 -19.20 -15.83
CA VAL A 615 -3.32 -19.38 -16.58
C VAL A 615 -3.88 -18.01 -16.93
N LEU A 616 -4.15 -17.75 -18.21
CA LEU A 616 -4.54 -16.44 -18.72
C LEU A 616 -5.89 -16.53 -19.44
N SER A 617 -6.93 -15.86 -18.95
CA SER A 617 -8.29 -15.87 -19.51
C SER A 617 -8.83 -14.45 -19.50
N GLY A 618 -8.78 -13.77 -20.66
CA GLY A 618 -9.01 -12.33 -20.79
C GLY A 618 -7.90 -11.43 -20.20
N GLY A 619 -6.84 -12.01 -19.64
CA GLY A 619 -5.72 -11.30 -19.00
C GLY A 619 -4.41 -11.35 -19.80
N GLN A 620 -3.41 -10.63 -19.28
CA GLN A 620 -2.05 -10.52 -19.84
C GLN A 620 -1.06 -11.29 -18.96
N GLY A 621 -0.11 -12.00 -19.57
CA GLY A 621 0.96 -12.71 -18.86
C GLY A 621 2.30 -12.54 -19.56
N THR A 622 3.37 -12.27 -18.81
CA THR A 622 4.74 -12.15 -19.36
C THR A 622 5.74 -12.95 -18.54
N VAL A 623 6.65 -13.68 -19.20
CA VAL A 623 7.79 -14.38 -18.57
C VAL A 623 9.08 -13.88 -19.23
N LEU A 624 10.06 -13.44 -18.44
CA LEU A 624 11.30 -12.84 -18.93
C LEU A 624 12.51 -13.05 -18.01
N ARG A 625 13.72 -12.73 -18.51
CA ARG A 625 15.00 -12.69 -17.76
C ARG A 625 15.26 -13.94 -16.92
N GLY A 626 15.24 -15.11 -17.58
CA GLY A 626 15.58 -16.38 -16.94
C GLY A 626 14.51 -16.96 -16.01
N ALA A 627 13.33 -16.34 -15.89
CA ALA A 627 12.22 -16.93 -15.15
C ALA A 627 11.81 -18.30 -15.73
N ASN A 628 11.48 -19.25 -14.85
CA ASN A 628 11.21 -20.63 -15.16
C ASN A 628 9.80 -21.02 -14.65
N ILE A 629 8.86 -21.12 -15.58
CA ILE A 629 7.46 -21.47 -15.28
C ILE A 629 7.13 -22.78 -15.99
N SER A 630 6.73 -23.83 -15.26
CA SER A 630 6.51 -25.14 -15.87
C SER A 630 5.40 -25.12 -16.94
N SER A 631 4.32 -24.38 -16.75
CA SER A 631 3.25 -24.28 -17.75
C SER A 631 2.66 -22.89 -17.89
N MET A 632 2.44 -22.44 -19.13
CA MET A 632 1.61 -21.27 -19.46
C MET A 632 0.40 -21.70 -20.28
N ASN A 633 -0.80 -21.52 -19.72
CA ASN A 633 -2.08 -21.88 -20.32
C ASN A 633 -2.84 -20.61 -20.72
N ILE A 634 -2.86 -20.31 -22.01
CA ILE A 634 -3.49 -19.13 -22.59
C ILE A 634 -4.85 -19.53 -23.15
N LEU A 635 -5.91 -18.99 -22.57
CA LEU A 635 -7.31 -19.32 -22.84
C LEU A 635 -8.01 -18.16 -23.58
N ALA A 636 -9.33 -18.25 -23.74
CA ALA A 636 -10.15 -17.26 -24.43
C ALA A 636 -9.81 -15.80 -24.06
N GLY A 637 -9.39 -15.01 -25.05
CA GLY A 637 -9.03 -13.59 -24.88
C GLY A 637 -7.76 -13.32 -24.05
N GLY A 638 -7.07 -14.37 -23.58
CA GLY A 638 -5.78 -14.25 -22.89
C GLY A 638 -4.64 -13.98 -23.88
N ASN A 639 -3.62 -13.25 -23.41
CA ASN A 639 -2.41 -12.97 -24.17
C ASN A 639 -1.17 -13.27 -23.32
N GLY A 640 -0.28 -14.14 -23.80
CA GLY A 640 0.93 -14.55 -23.09
C GLY A 640 2.19 -14.29 -23.90
N VAL A 641 3.23 -13.78 -23.26
CA VAL A 641 4.53 -13.44 -23.87
C VAL A 641 5.67 -14.11 -23.10
N ALA A 642 6.61 -14.74 -23.80
CA ALA A 642 7.88 -15.19 -23.24
C ALA A 642 9.05 -14.53 -24.00
N SER A 643 10.08 -14.06 -23.29
CA SER A 643 11.21 -13.31 -23.89
C SER A 643 12.52 -13.48 -23.09
N ASN A 644 13.66 -13.03 -23.64
CA ASN A 644 14.85 -12.70 -22.87
C ASN A 644 15.34 -13.82 -21.91
N GLY A 645 15.49 -15.04 -22.40
CA GLY A 645 15.94 -16.19 -21.59
C GLY A 645 14.86 -16.88 -20.77
N ALA A 646 13.58 -16.52 -20.91
CA ALA A 646 12.47 -17.24 -20.31
C ALA A 646 12.45 -18.71 -20.74
N SER A 647 12.22 -19.63 -19.78
CA SER A 647 12.15 -21.07 -20.01
C SER A 647 10.80 -21.62 -19.57
N LEU A 648 10.11 -22.37 -20.45
CA LEU A 648 8.82 -23.00 -20.19
C LEU A 648 8.85 -24.50 -20.56
N ASP A 649 8.26 -25.36 -19.73
CA ASP A 649 8.07 -26.78 -20.11
C ASP A 649 6.88 -26.91 -21.08
N TRP A 650 5.78 -26.23 -20.79
CA TRP A 650 4.57 -26.18 -21.62
C TRP A 650 4.11 -24.75 -21.91
N MET A 651 3.76 -24.47 -23.16
CA MET A 651 2.85 -23.39 -23.53
C MET A 651 1.65 -23.99 -24.26
N TYR A 652 0.45 -23.69 -23.79
CA TYR A 652 -0.80 -24.21 -24.33
C TYR A 652 -1.72 -23.04 -24.66
N VAL A 653 -2.18 -22.93 -25.91
CA VAL A 653 -2.89 -21.75 -26.41
C VAL A 653 -4.21 -22.15 -27.06
N SER A 654 -5.35 -21.76 -26.46
CA SER A 654 -6.70 -22.15 -26.87
C SER A 654 -7.63 -20.94 -26.86
N SER A 655 -8.08 -20.46 -28.02
CA SER A 655 -8.83 -19.20 -28.19
C SER A 655 -8.14 -17.91 -27.65
N GLY A 656 -6.83 -17.95 -27.43
CA GLY A 656 -6.00 -16.80 -27.02
C GLY A 656 -4.73 -16.68 -27.87
N ASN A 657 -3.81 -15.79 -27.49
CA ASN A 657 -2.61 -15.48 -28.27
C ASN A 657 -1.32 -15.72 -27.47
N GLY A 658 -0.42 -16.56 -27.97
CA GLY A 658 0.91 -16.81 -27.38
C GLY A 658 2.04 -16.24 -28.25
N THR A 659 2.99 -15.52 -27.64
CA THR A 659 4.14 -14.94 -28.34
C THR A 659 5.45 -15.37 -27.69
N LEU A 660 6.36 -15.93 -28.48
CA LEU A 660 7.74 -16.22 -28.10
C LEU A 660 8.67 -15.22 -28.80
N GLN A 661 9.40 -14.44 -28.00
CA GLN A 661 10.37 -13.46 -28.47
C GLN A 661 11.81 -14.01 -28.39
N SER A 662 12.77 -13.25 -28.92
CA SER A 662 14.18 -13.64 -28.95
C SER A 662 14.70 -14.10 -27.57
N GLY A 663 15.42 -15.22 -27.57
CA GLY A 663 15.98 -15.85 -26.38
C GLY A 663 15.00 -16.64 -25.52
N ALA A 664 13.70 -16.69 -25.83
CA ALA A 664 12.75 -17.56 -25.10
C ALA A 664 12.85 -19.03 -25.56
N THR A 665 12.75 -19.96 -24.62
CA THR A 665 12.74 -21.40 -24.87
C THR A 665 11.47 -22.07 -24.33
N VAL A 666 10.83 -22.89 -25.15
CA VAL A 666 9.65 -23.69 -24.75
C VAL A 666 9.87 -25.15 -25.14
N ARG A 667 9.66 -26.10 -24.22
CA ARG A 667 9.80 -27.52 -24.55
C ARG A 667 8.61 -28.05 -25.35
N HIS A 668 7.38 -27.76 -24.95
CA HIS A 668 6.17 -28.16 -25.67
C HIS A 668 5.23 -26.98 -25.91
N LEU A 669 5.01 -26.62 -27.17
CA LEU A 669 4.07 -25.59 -27.61
C LEU A 669 2.86 -26.24 -28.29
N ARG A 670 1.68 -26.17 -27.66
CA ARG A 670 0.42 -26.68 -28.21
C ARG A 670 -0.52 -25.52 -28.54
N ILE A 671 -0.86 -25.39 -29.82
CA ILE A 671 -1.91 -24.48 -30.30
C ILE A 671 -3.19 -25.30 -30.53
N GLN A 672 -4.28 -24.84 -29.95
CA GLN A 672 -5.60 -25.46 -29.96
C GLN A 672 -6.59 -24.68 -30.85
N PRO A 673 -7.81 -25.19 -31.09
CA PRO A 673 -8.81 -24.47 -31.88
C PRO A 673 -8.99 -23.01 -31.42
N GLY A 674 -8.95 -22.06 -32.36
CA GLY A 674 -9.04 -20.63 -32.11
C GLY A 674 -7.80 -19.97 -31.50
N GLY A 675 -6.79 -20.74 -31.10
CA GLY A 675 -5.53 -20.21 -30.56
C GLY A 675 -4.58 -19.73 -31.66
N SER A 676 -3.79 -18.69 -31.36
CA SER A 676 -2.70 -18.20 -32.21
C SER A 676 -1.33 -18.28 -31.52
N GLY A 677 -0.29 -18.63 -32.27
CA GLY A 677 1.10 -18.63 -31.81
C GLY A 677 1.99 -17.75 -32.70
N PHE A 678 2.87 -16.96 -32.11
CA PHE A 678 3.88 -16.17 -32.83
C PHE A 678 5.27 -16.48 -32.29
N LEU A 679 6.18 -16.92 -33.15
CA LEU A 679 7.60 -17.14 -32.84
C LEU A 679 8.41 -16.07 -33.58
N MET A 680 9.04 -15.17 -32.84
CA MET A 680 9.96 -14.17 -33.42
C MET A 680 11.36 -14.76 -33.61
N SER A 681 12.17 -14.09 -34.43
CA SER A 681 13.57 -14.46 -34.64
C SER A 681 14.34 -14.59 -33.31
N GLY A 682 15.08 -15.68 -33.15
CA GLY A 682 15.81 -16.02 -31.93
C GLY A 682 14.99 -16.73 -30.83
N ALA A 683 13.68 -16.94 -31.01
CA ALA A 683 12.90 -17.84 -30.15
C ALA A 683 13.15 -19.32 -30.50
N SER A 684 12.93 -20.23 -29.54
CA SER A 684 13.05 -21.68 -29.77
C SER A 684 11.92 -22.46 -29.09
N ALA A 685 11.15 -23.22 -29.87
CA ALA A 685 10.25 -24.25 -29.37
C ALA A 685 10.78 -25.63 -29.78
N LEU A 686 10.84 -26.59 -28.85
CA LEU A 686 11.35 -27.94 -29.15
C LEU A 686 10.27 -28.80 -29.83
N ASP A 687 9.08 -28.91 -29.25
CA ASP A 687 7.96 -29.68 -29.80
C ASP A 687 6.75 -28.77 -30.04
N ILE A 688 6.31 -28.66 -31.29
CA ILE A 688 5.18 -27.82 -31.71
C ILE A 688 4.02 -28.72 -32.17
N SER A 689 2.81 -28.45 -31.70
CA SER A 689 1.61 -29.13 -32.19
C SER A 689 0.47 -28.15 -32.40
N VAL A 690 -0.05 -28.11 -33.63
CA VAL A 690 -1.14 -27.22 -34.07
C VAL A 690 -2.36 -28.08 -34.36
N ALA A 691 -3.38 -27.97 -33.52
CA ALA A 691 -4.65 -28.67 -33.69
C ALA A 691 -5.54 -27.99 -34.75
N SER A 692 -6.65 -28.66 -35.08
CA SER A 692 -7.65 -28.14 -36.02
C SER A 692 -8.17 -26.76 -35.62
N GLY A 693 -8.17 -25.79 -36.54
CA GLY A 693 -8.59 -24.41 -36.28
C GLY A 693 -7.65 -23.58 -35.41
N GLY A 694 -6.47 -24.11 -35.04
CA GLY A 694 -5.38 -23.34 -34.44
C GLY A 694 -4.35 -22.91 -35.49
N TRP A 695 -3.54 -21.89 -35.19
CA TRP A 695 -2.47 -21.47 -36.10
C TRP A 695 -1.21 -20.93 -35.42
N ILE A 696 -0.06 -21.06 -36.09
CA ILE A 696 1.25 -20.59 -35.60
C ILE A 696 2.04 -19.90 -36.72
N SER A 697 2.68 -18.76 -36.45
CA SER A 697 3.58 -18.07 -37.37
C SER A 697 5.03 -18.02 -36.86
N GLY A 698 6.01 -18.15 -37.77
CA GLY A 698 7.45 -18.03 -37.47
C GLY A 698 8.09 -19.29 -36.87
N ALA A 699 7.47 -20.46 -37.02
CA ALA A 699 8.00 -21.71 -36.47
C ALA A 699 9.33 -22.11 -37.12
N VAL A 700 10.39 -22.30 -36.33
CA VAL A 700 11.69 -22.78 -36.80
C VAL A 700 11.89 -24.23 -36.37
N VAL A 701 11.89 -25.16 -37.34
CA VAL A 701 12.11 -26.59 -37.09
C VAL A 701 13.51 -26.98 -37.55
N LYS A 702 14.37 -27.27 -36.59
CA LYS A 702 15.76 -27.72 -36.76
C LYS A 702 15.92 -29.15 -36.22
N THR A 703 17.06 -29.79 -36.46
CA THR A 703 17.34 -31.13 -35.95
C THR A 703 17.17 -31.22 -34.42
N GLY A 704 16.35 -32.18 -33.99
CA GLY A 704 15.96 -32.37 -32.58
C GLY A 704 14.66 -31.68 -32.18
N ASN A 705 14.13 -30.76 -32.99
CA ASN A 705 12.78 -30.20 -32.81
C ASN A 705 11.73 -31.04 -33.56
N SER A 706 10.46 -30.93 -33.15
CA SER A 706 9.29 -31.46 -33.85
C SER A 706 8.22 -30.39 -34.13
N MET A 707 7.46 -30.56 -35.21
CA MET A 707 6.24 -29.79 -35.52
C MET A 707 5.17 -30.67 -36.17
N SER A 708 3.97 -30.71 -35.60
CA SER A 708 2.79 -31.36 -36.17
C SER A 708 1.69 -30.34 -36.46
N VAL A 709 1.03 -30.45 -37.62
CA VAL A 709 -0.11 -29.61 -38.00
C VAL A 709 -1.28 -30.49 -38.43
N ALA A 710 -2.35 -30.49 -37.63
CA ALA A 710 -3.54 -31.30 -37.86
C ALA A 710 -4.45 -30.74 -38.96
N SER A 711 -5.47 -31.51 -39.35
CA SER A 711 -6.47 -31.10 -40.35
C SER A 711 -7.15 -29.78 -39.97
N ALA A 712 -7.18 -28.82 -40.89
CA ALA A 712 -7.58 -27.41 -40.69
C ALA A 712 -6.78 -26.62 -39.63
N GLY A 713 -5.64 -27.13 -39.16
CA GLY A 713 -4.60 -26.32 -38.49
C GLY A 713 -3.70 -25.64 -39.52
N THR A 714 -3.08 -24.52 -39.17
CA THR A 714 -2.21 -23.74 -40.09
C THR A 714 -0.86 -23.38 -39.46
N ALA A 715 0.24 -23.73 -40.12
CA ALA A 715 1.56 -23.16 -39.84
C ALA A 715 1.91 -22.10 -40.89
N ILE A 716 2.56 -21.02 -40.49
CA ILE A 716 2.87 -19.87 -41.35
C ILE A 716 4.29 -19.36 -41.10
N ASN A 717 4.95 -18.79 -42.13
CA ASN A 717 6.37 -18.38 -42.05
C ASN A 717 7.27 -19.46 -41.42
N THR A 718 7.03 -20.72 -41.79
CA THR A 718 7.75 -21.85 -41.17
C THR A 718 9.11 -22.01 -41.84
N ILE A 719 10.18 -21.95 -41.05
CA ILE A 719 11.54 -22.21 -41.52
C ILE A 719 11.94 -23.62 -41.10
N VAL A 720 12.13 -24.51 -42.07
CA VAL A 720 12.61 -25.87 -41.81
C VAL A 720 14.09 -25.93 -42.16
N THR A 721 14.91 -26.23 -41.17
CA THR A 721 16.37 -26.43 -41.25
C THR A 721 16.78 -27.84 -40.85
N ASP A 722 15.84 -28.70 -40.46
CA ASP A 722 16.17 -30.07 -40.10
C ASP A 722 16.66 -30.88 -41.31
N SER A 723 17.92 -31.28 -41.26
CA SER A 723 18.60 -32.09 -42.27
C SER A 723 18.48 -33.60 -42.00
N SER A 724 17.73 -34.03 -40.97
CA SER A 724 17.71 -35.44 -40.57
C SER A 724 17.35 -36.39 -41.72
N ALA A 725 18.09 -37.49 -41.81
CA ALA A 725 18.11 -38.38 -42.97
C ALA A 725 17.30 -39.68 -42.77
N ASN A 726 16.93 -40.02 -41.53
CA ASN A 726 16.47 -41.37 -41.19
C ASN A 726 14.94 -41.49 -41.19
N ALA A 727 14.45 -42.48 -41.93
CA ALA A 727 13.07 -42.92 -41.83
C ALA A 727 12.80 -43.59 -40.47
N GLY A 728 11.73 -43.19 -39.77
CA GLY A 728 11.29 -43.82 -38.52
C GLY A 728 10.78 -42.88 -37.43
N ALA A 729 11.15 -41.60 -37.46
CA ALA A 729 10.59 -40.57 -36.60
C ALA A 729 10.53 -39.25 -37.38
N ASP A 730 9.38 -38.97 -38.01
CA ASP A 730 9.18 -37.71 -38.74
C ASP A 730 9.14 -36.54 -37.74
N PRO A 731 10.10 -35.59 -37.79
CA PRO A 731 10.11 -34.46 -36.88
C PRO A 731 9.08 -33.41 -37.31
N THR A 732 8.89 -33.21 -38.62
CA THR A 732 7.84 -32.36 -39.18
C THR A 732 6.70 -33.22 -39.73
N GLY A 733 5.46 -32.75 -39.62
CA GLY A 733 4.30 -33.48 -40.16
C GLY A 733 3.09 -32.57 -40.38
N ILE A 734 2.87 -32.15 -41.63
CA ILE A 734 1.59 -31.56 -42.03
C ILE A 734 0.63 -32.70 -42.38
N LEU A 735 -0.36 -32.93 -41.51
CA LEU A 735 -1.34 -34.00 -41.70
C LEU A 735 -2.35 -33.64 -42.80
N SER A 736 -3.10 -34.63 -43.28
CA SER A 736 -4.08 -34.43 -44.36
C SER A 736 -5.14 -33.36 -43.98
N GLY A 737 -5.33 -32.37 -44.85
CA GLY A 737 -6.13 -31.17 -44.63
C GLY A 737 -5.49 -30.10 -43.73
N GLY A 738 -4.31 -30.34 -43.16
CA GLY A 738 -3.48 -29.33 -42.50
C GLY A 738 -2.80 -28.43 -43.53
N SER A 739 -2.44 -27.21 -43.13
CA SER A 739 -1.88 -26.21 -44.05
C SER A 739 -0.52 -25.67 -43.58
N ALA A 740 0.42 -25.47 -44.49
CA ALA A 740 1.62 -24.67 -44.24
C ALA A 740 1.86 -23.65 -45.36
N VAL A 741 1.99 -22.37 -45.00
CA VAL A 741 2.03 -21.24 -45.95
C VAL A 741 3.26 -20.38 -45.70
N ASN A 742 3.86 -19.82 -46.76
CA ASN A 742 5.15 -19.10 -46.69
C ASN A 742 6.23 -19.96 -45.99
N THR A 743 6.33 -21.24 -46.39
CA THR A 743 7.30 -22.15 -45.78
C THR A 743 8.65 -22.01 -46.47
N THR A 744 9.71 -21.71 -45.74
CA THR A 744 11.08 -21.77 -46.25
C THR A 744 11.70 -23.09 -45.82
N LEU A 745 11.88 -24.01 -46.77
CA LEU A 745 12.76 -25.15 -46.59
C LEU A 745 14.17 -24.66 -46.88
N ALA A 746 14.96 -24.47 -45.82
CA ALA A 746 16.33 -24.02 -45.93
C ALA A 746 17.10 -24.98 -46.84
N GLY A 747 17.94 -24.43 -47.71
CA GLY A 747 18.88 -25.25 -48.44
C GLY A 747 19.79 -26.02 -47.48
N ALA A 748 20.47 -27.05 -47.99
CA ALA A 748 21.55 -27.68 -47.27
C ALA A 748 22.51 -26.60 -46.74
N ASN A 749 22.74 -26.58 -45.42
CA ASN A 749 23.84 -25.78 -44.85
C ASN A 749 25.11 -26.16 -45.60
N PRO A 750 25.87 -25.22 -46.19
CA PRO A 750 27.09 -25.46 -46.97
C PRO A 750 28.35 -25.68 -46.08
N ALA A 751 28.21 -26.22 -44.86
CA ALA A 751 29.33 -26.70 -44.03
C ALA A 751 29.17 -28.11 -43.37
N GLY A 752 28.06 -28.84 -43.56
CA GLY A 752 27.75 -30.11 -42.85
C GLY A 752 27.54 -31.45 -43.63
N GLY A 753 28.46 -31.85 -44.52
CA GLY A 753 28.57 -33.16 -45.18
C GLY A 753 27.88 -33.48 -46.51
N THR A 754 28.34 -34.44 -47.33
CA THR A 754 27.74 -34.95 -48.61
C THR A 754 26.30 -35.44 -48.43
N ARG A 755 25.92 -35.57 -47.16
CA ARG A 755 24.64 -35.97 -46.61
C ARG A 755 23.90 -34.78 -45.99
N ALA A 756 24.37 -33.56 -46.24
CA ALA A 756 23.75 -32.29 -45.91
C ALA A 756 22.56 -32.15 -46.83
N LEU A 757 21.49 -32.67 -46.30
CA LEU A 757 20.19 -32.49 -46.83
C LEU A 757 19.72 -31.13 -46.32
N GLY A 758 19.04 -30.36 -47.17
CA GLY A 758 18.30 -29.21 -46.69
C GLY A 758 17.12 -29.62 -45.81
N GLY A 759 16.38 -28.60 -45.36
CA GLY A 759 15.20 -28.77 -44.53
C GLY A 759 14.24 -29.80 -45.11
N LEU A 760 13.92 -30.82 -44.32
CA LEU A 760 12.93 -31.84 -44.64
C LEU A 760 11.58 -31.49 -44.02
N LEU A 761 10.61 -31.20 -44.89
CA LEU A 761 9.21 -31.16 -44.50
C LEU A 761 8.50 -32.44 -44.95
N THR A 762 8.08 -33.26 -44.00
CA THR A 762 7.17 -34.37 -44.27
C THR A 762 5.73 -33.89 -44.25
N ILE A 763 4.96 -34.30 -45.25
CA ILE A 763 3.52 -34.01 -45.40
C ILE A 763 2.74 -35.30 -45.70
N GLN A 764 1.45 -35.32 -45.38
CA GLN A 764 0.53 -36.36 -45.85
C GLN A 764 -0.17 -35.92 -47.14
N SER A 765 -0.53 -36.86 -48.00
CA SER A 765 -1.39 -36.60 -49.15
C SER A 765 -2.70 -35.91 -48.71
N GLY A 766 -3.01 -34.78 -49.34
CA GLY A 766 -4.09 -33.86 -48.95
C GLY A 766 -3.70 -32.75 -47.97
N ALA A 767 -2.42 -32.62 -47.57
CA ALA A 767 -1.91 -31.41 -46.94
C ALA A 767 -1.81 -30.25 -47.94
N ASN A 768 -2.12 -29.02 -47.50
CA ASN A 768 -2.08 -27.82 -48.32
C ASN A 768 -0.76 -27.07 -48.10
N LEU A 769 0.10 -27.04 -49.12
CA LEU A 769 1.30 -26.21 -49.13
C LEU A 769 1.13 -25.03 -50.09
N SER A 770 1.52 -23.83 -49.67
CA SER A 770 1.55 -22.66 -50.55
C SER A 770 2.66 -21.66 -50.23
N ASN A 771 3.12 -20.95 -51.26
CA ASN A 771 4.30 -20.09 -51.22
C ASN A 771 5.52 -20.78 -50.57
N THR A 772 5.75 -22.07 -50.88
CA THR A 772 6.91 -22.78 -50.33
C THR A 772 8.17 -22.40 -51.10
N SER A 773 9.18 -21.88 -50.42
CA SER A 773 10.52 -21.68 -50.97
C SER A 773 11.41 -22.88 -50.62
N MET A 774 12.19 -23.35 -51.59
CA MET A 774 13.10 -24.49 -51.44
C MET A 774 14.51 -24.06 -51.83
N GLY A 775 15.43 -24.06 -50.87
CA GLY A 775 16.86 -23.90 -51.18
C GLY A 775 17.44 -25.15 -51.85
N TYR A 776 18.69 -25.04 -52.32
CA TYR A 776 19.48 -26.16 -52.82
C TYR A 776 19.43 -27.38 -51.88
N ASN A 777 19.15 -28.58 -52.40
CA ASN A 777 18.93 -29.83 -51.63
C ASN A 777 17.88 -29.79 -50.49
N ALA A 778 17.02 -28.76 -50.41
CA ALA A 778 15.83 -28.80 -49.56
C ALA A 778 14.83 -29.87 -50.02
N ARG A 779 14.04 -30.45 -49.10
CA ARG A 779 13.24 -31.65 -49.36
C ARG A 779 11.80 -31.59 -48.88
N LEU A 780 10.89 -32.01 -49.75
CA LEU A 780 9.52 -32.38 -49.42
C LEU A 780 9.40 -33.91 -49.43
N ARG A 781 8.94 -34.55 -48.35
CA ARG A 781 8.54 -35.98 -48.33
C ARG A 781 7.02 -36.09 -48.31
N ILE A 782 6.45 -36.82 -49.27
CA ILE A 782 4.99 -36.90 -49.48
C ILE A 782 4.48 -38.29 -49.07
N LEU A 783 4.03 -38.43 -47.82
CA LEU A 783 3.47 -39.68 -47.30
C LEU A 783 2.15 -40.02 -48.01
N GLY A 784 2.07 -41.25 -48.53
CA GLY A 784 0.93 -41.74 -49.28
C GLY A 784 0.96 -41.46 -50.78
N LEU A 785 1.99 -40.77 -51.30
CA LEU A 785 2.31 -40.75 -52.73
C LEU A 785 3.42 -41.78 -52.99
N GLN A 786 3.03 -42.92 -53.56
CA GLN A 786 3.93 -44.06 -53.76
C GLN A 786 4.90 -43.80 -54.92
N TYR A 787 6.21 -43.84 -54.64
CA TYR A 787 7.26 -43.60 -55.62
C TYR A 787 7.19 -44.60 -56.80
N ASP A 788 7.36 -44.11 -58.03
CA ASP A 788 7.58 -44.88 -59.23
C ASP A 788 8.88 -44.43 -59.92
N ASN A 789 9.64 -45.39 -60.44
CA ASN A 789 10.88 -45.12 -61.17
C ASN A 789 10.62 -44.53 -62.58
N GLY A 790 9.35 -44.25 -62.92
CA GLY A 790 8.88 -43.50 -64.08
C GLY A 790 8.17 -42.18 -63.75
N GLY A 791 8.17 -41.74 -62.48
CA GLY A 791 7.52 -40.51 -62.03
C GLY A 791 7.98 -39.23 -62.74
N THR A 792 7.12 -38.21 -62.76
CA THR A 792 7.38 -36.93 -63.47
C THR A 792 7.13 -35.70 -62.60
N THR A 793 7.96 -34.67 -62.80
CA THR A 793 7.87 -33.35 -62.15
C THR A 793 7.89 -32.21 -63.16
N TYR A 794 6.93 -31.30 -63.07
CA TYR A 794 6.93 -30.07 -63.86
C TYR A 794 6.40 -28.88 -63.04
N LEU A 795 6.79 -27.66 -63.43
CA LEU A 795 6.32 -26.41 -62.82
C LEU A 795 5.41 -25.70 -63.81
N SER A 796 4.19 -25.33 -63.40
CA SER A 796 3.21 -24.62 -64.24
C SER A 796 2.56 -23.50 -63.45
N GLY A 797 2.73 -22.25 -63.91
CA GLY A 797 2.15 -21.07 -63.24
C GLY A 797 2.59 -20.85 -61.78
N GLY A 798 3.78 -21.35 -61.39
CA GLY A 798 4.27 -21.36 -60.01
C GLY A 798 3.80 -22.56 -59.17
N THR A 799 2.96 -23.43 -59.73
CA THR A 799 2.56 -24.70 -59.11
C THR A 799 3.53 -25.81 -59.52
N LEU A 800 4.13 -26.50 -58.56
CA LEU A 800 4.84 -27.76 -58.77
C LEU A 800 3.81 -28.89 -58.87
N HIS A 801 3.94 -29.70 -59.91
CA HIS A 801 3.19 -30.94 -60.12
C HIS A 801 4.13 -32.13 -59.95
N VAL A 802 3.72 -33.10 -59.14
CA VAL A 802 4.42 -34.38 -58.92
C VAL A 802 3.46 -35.50 -59.29
N ILE A 803 3.79 -36.30 -60.31
CA ILE A 803 2.95 -37.40 -60.79
C ILE A 803 3.71 -38.72 -60.62
N GLU A 804 3.15 -39.61 -59.81
CA GLU A 804 3.72 -40.89 -59.40
C GLU A 804 2.64 -41.97 -59.43
N ASN A 805 2.88 -43.12 -60.07
CA ASN A 805 1.89 -44.21 -60.22
C ASN A 805 0.50 -43.77 -60.75
N GLY A 806 0.43 -42.66 -61.49
CA GLY A 806 -0.81 -42.08 -62.00
C GLY A 806 -1.64 -41.27 -60.97
N GLN A 807 -1.10 -41.04 -59.76
CA GLN A 807 -1.61 -40.04 -58.82
C GLN A 807 -0.81 -38.75 -58.94
N GLU A 808 -1.49 -37.61 -58.84
CA GLU A 808 -0.89 -36.29 -58.91
C GLU A 808 -1.00 -35.58 -57.55
N TRP A 809 0.10 -35.01 -57.08
CA TRP A 809 0.15 -34.07 -55.97
C TRP A 809 0.69 -32.72 -56.45
N THR A 810 0.18 -31.62 -55.89
CA THR A 810 0.56 -30.26 -56.30
C THR A 810 0.78 -29.32 -55.11
N THR A 811 1.65 -28.32 -55.30
CA THR A 811 1.88 -27.21 -54.34
C THR A 811 2.26 -25.94 -55.07
N THR A 812 1.97 -24.77 -54.51
CA THR A 812 2.49 -23.49 -55.04
C THR A 812 3.83 -23.13 -54.39
N LEU A 813 4.83 -22.86 -55.22
CA LEU A 813 6.18 -22.52 -54.80
C LEU A 813 6.46 -21.01 -54.92
N GLN A 814 7.38 -20.52 -54.08
CA GLN A 814 7.91 -19.16 -54.13
C GLN A 814 9.35 -19.21 -54.63
N GLY A 815 9.63 -18.52 -55.74
CA GLY A 815 10.94 -18.50 -56.42
C GLY A 815 10.85 -18.93 -57.89
N SER A 816 11.93 -18.69 -58.65
CA SER A 816 12.06 -19.12 -60.05
C SER A 816 12.82 -20.44 -60.12
N TYR A 817 12.13 -21.54 -60.41
CA TYR A 817 12.72 -22.87 -60.58
C TYR A 817 12.63 -23.27 -62.06
N HIS A 818 13.75 -23.70 -62.65
CA HIS A 818 13.85 -23.97 -64.09
C HIS A 818 14.58 -25.29 -64.36
N GLY A 819 14.05 -26.07 -65.29
CA GLY A 819 14.73 -27.22 -65.90
C GLY A 819 14.97 -27.01 -67.40
N LYS A 820 15.41 -28.08 -68.07
CA LYS A 820 16.03 -28.05 -69.40
C LYS A 820 15.06 -27.78 -70.57
N ASN A 821 13.75 -27.74 -70.32
CA ASN A 821 12.65 -27.51 -71.29
C ASN A 821 11.36 -27.12 -70.54
N ALA A 822 10.30 -26.72 -71.27
CA ALA A 822 8.98 -26.35 -70.72
C ALA A 822 8.22 -27.46 -69.95
N SER A 823 8.82 -28.65 -69.79
CA SER A 823 8.30 -29.81 -69.06
C SER A 823 9.27 -30.34 -68.01
N ASP A 824 10.34 -29.60 -67.70
CA ASP A 824 11.38 -29.95 -66.74
C ASP A 824 11.52 -28.79 -65.74
N SER A 825 11.52 -29.10 -64.46
CA SER A 825 11.25 -28.12 -63.39
C SER A 825 12.46 -27.76 -62.54
N GLY A 826 13.62 -28.37 -62.80
CA GLY A 826 14.77 -28.31 -61.90
C GLY A 826 14.60 -29.18 -60.65
N PHE A 827 13.47 -29.89 -60.51
CA PHE A 827 13.20 -30.78 -59.39
C PHE A 827 13.41 -32.26 -59.74
N ILE A 828 14.17 -32.97 -58.88
CA ILE A 828 14.38 -34.42 -58.96
C ILE A 828 13.46 -35.20 -58.01
N LEU A 829 13.02 -36.40 -58.40
CA LEU A 829 12.22 -37.32 -57.58
C LEU A 829 13.05 -38.48 -57.03
N LEU A 830 12.89 -38.77 -55.74
CA LEU A 830 13.66 -39.76 -54.99
C LEU A 830 12.74 -40.65 -54.15
N ASP A 831 13.15 -41.89 -53.90
CA ASP A 831 12.50 -42.80 -52.94
C ASP A 831 13.00 -42.52 -51.51
N ASP A 832 12.12 -42.50 -50.52
CA ASP A 832 12.48 -42.43 -49.10
C ASP A 832 12.98 -43.75 -48.50
N GLY A 833 12.97 -44.84 -49.29
CA GLY A 833 13.34 -46.19 -48.88
C GLY A 833 12.21 -46.94 -48.16
N GLN A 834 11.05 -46.32 -48.01
CA GLN A 834 9.79 -46.91 -47.55
C GLN A 834 8.70 -46.84 -48.64
N GLY A 835 9.05 -46.37 -49.85
CA GLY A 835 8.15 -46.25 -50.99
C GLY A 835 7.39 -44.92 -51.06
N ASN A 836 7.72 -43.90 -50.26
CA ASN A 836 7.15 -42.56 -50.42
C ASN A 836 8.08 -41.65 -51.25
N THR A 837 7.50 -40.64 -51.88
CA THR A 837 8.19 -39.73 -52.82
C THR A 837 8.88 -38.55 -52.10
N ILE A 838 10.08 -38.16 -52.56
CA ILE A 838 10.85 -36.98 -52.13
C ILE A 838 11.23 -36.06 -53.32
N VAL A 839 11.38 -34.74 -53.12
CA VAL A 839 11.68 -33.70 -54.16
C VAL A 839 12.87 -32.74 -53.82
N ALA A 840 13.82 -32.35 -54.73
CA ALA A 840 15.05 -31.47 -54.50
C ALA A 840 15.66 -30.69 -55.76
N TYR A 841 16.73 -29.80 -55.70
CA TYR A 841 17.14 -28.66 -56.66
C TYR A 841 18.71 -28.24 -56.87
N ASP A 842 19.24 -27.56 -57.97
CA ASP A 842 20.71 -27.47 -58.55
C ASP A 842 21.30 -26.12 -59.29
N GLN A 843 22.60 -25.93 -59.81
CA GLN A 843 23.35 -24.62 -60.28
C GLN A 843 24.57 -24.59 -61.39
N CYS A 844 25.07 -23.44 -62.04
CA CYS A 844 25.95 -23.34 -63.34
C CYS A 844 26.95 -22.10 -63.77
N PHE A 845 27.92 -22.16 -64.79
CA PHE A 845 28.94 -21.13 -65.40
C PHE A 845 28.73 -20.63 -66.91
N LEU A 846 29.45 -19.62 -67.52
CA LEU A 846 29.39 -19.18 -68.98
C LEU A 846 30.69 -19.27 -69.86
N ALA A 847 30.53 -19.28 -71.21
CA ALA A 847 31.58 -19.30 -72.26
C ALA A 847 32.60 -18.12 -72.25
N GLY A 848 33.81 -18.33 -72.77
CA GLY A 848 34.90 -17.35 -72.84
C GLY A 848 35.66 -17.17 -71.51
N THR A 849 35.21 -17.85 -70.46
CA THR A 849 35.85 -17.90 -69.14
C THR A 849 37.17 -18.68 -69.22
N LEU A 850 38.29 -18.06 -68.87
CA LEU A 850 39.61 -18.69 -68.83
C LEU A 850 39.85 -19.40 -67.49
N ILE A 851 39.88 -20.72 -67.49
CA ILE A 851 40.23 -21.53 -66.32
C ILE A 851 41.74 -21.79 -66.30
N ARG A 852 42.35 -21.68 -65.12
CA ARG A 852 43.78 -21.93 -64.94
C ARG A 852 44.11 -23.42 -64.89
N LEU A 853 44.77 -23.92 -65.93
CA LEU A 853 45.30 -25.28 -66.01
C LEU A 853 46.79 -25.34 -65.62
N GLU A 854 47.39 -26.52 -65.67
CA GLU A 854 48.83 -26.74 -65.40
C GLU A 854 49.72 -25.79 -66.22
N GLN A 855 49.47 -25.70 -67.53
CA GLN A 855 50.35 -25.10 -68.54
C GLN A 855 49.97 -23.65 -68.91
N GLY A 856 48.85 -23.14 -68.40
CA GLY A 856 48.34 -21.79 -68.68
C GLY A 856 46.84 -21.66 -68.45
N ASP A 857 46.30 -20.47 -68.73
CA ASP A 857 44.87 -20.19 -68.65
C ASP A 857 44.19 -20.57 -70.00
N VAL A 858 43.12 -21.37 -69.98
CA VAL A 858 42.44 -21.97 -71.16
C VAL A 858 40.93 -21.70 -71.11
N ALA A 859 40.29 -21.44 -72.25
CA ALA A 859 38.86 -21.13 -72.33
C ALA A 859 37.98 -22.34 -71.97
N ILE A 860 36.95 -22.12 -71.16
CA ILE A 860 36.04 -23.14 -70.61
C ILE A 860 35.38 -24.02 -71.67
N GLU A 861 35.14 -23.48 -72.86
CA GLU A 861 34.59 -24.18 -74.02
C GLU A 861 35.59 -25.12 -74.75
N ASP A 862 36.89 -24.90 -74.58
CA ASP A 862 37.97 -25.70 -75.17
C ASP A 862 38.51 -26.79 -74.21
N ILE A 863 38.13 -26.74 -72.93
CA ILE A 863 38.57 -27.67 -71.89
C ILE A 863 37.98 -29.07 -72.09
N GLN A 864 38.81 -30.09 -71.90
CA GLN A 864 38.42 -31.49 -72.03
C GLN A 864 38.52 -32.25 -70.72
N LYS A 865 37.75 -33.33 -70.63
CA LYS A 865 37.81 -34.29 -69.53
C LYS A 865 39.22 -34.91 -69.49
N GLY A 866 39.85 -34.91 -68.32
CA GLY A 866 41.24 -35.36 -68.14
C GLY A 866 42.29 -34.24 -68.11
N ASP A 867 41.92 -32.99 -68.44
CA ASP A 867 42.82 -31.84 -68.27
C ASP A 867 43.14 -31.58 -66.78
N LEU A 868 44.34 -31.07 -66.50
CA LEU A 868 44.78 -30.75 -65.13
C LEU A 868 44.52 -29.28 -64.78
N VAL A 869 43.53 -29.04 -63.92
CA VAL A 869 43.18 -27.70 -63.39
C VAL A 869 43.94 -27.37 -62.12
N ARG A 870 44.30 -26.10 -61.93
CA ARG A 870 44.83 -25.58 -60.66
C ARG A 870 43.70 -25.28 -59.70
N VAL A 871 43.86 -25.74 -58.47
CA VAL A 871 42.87 -25.57 -57.40
C VAL A 871 43.51 -25.00 -56.14
N LEU A 872 42.74 -24.19 -55.41
CA LEU A 872 43.15 -23.64 -54.12
C LEU A 872 42.62 -24.56 -53.01
N ASN A 873 43.52 -25.15 -52.24
CA ASN A 873 43.21 -26.05 -51.13
C ASN A 873 43.91 -25.56 -49.86
N ASN A 874 43.16 -25.17 -48.82
CA ASN A 874 43.69 -24.61 -47.57
C ASN A 874 44.73 -23.48 -47.76
N GLY A 875 44.56 -22.65 -48.80
CA GLY A 875 45.47 -21.55 -49.12
C GLY A 875 46.75 -21.95 -49.86
N GLN A 876 46.83 -23.16 -50.43
CA GLN A 876 47.94 -23.63 -51.29
C GLN A 876 47.43 -24.02 -52.69
N GLU A 877 48.26 -23.84 -53.71
CA GLU A 877 48.00 -24.32 -55.08
C GLU A 877 48.33 -25.82 -55.21
N GLU A 878 47.39 -26.60 -55.75
CA GLU A 878 47.61 -27.98 -56.19
C GLU A 878 46.97 -28.22 -57.58
N LEU A 879 47.34 -29.33 -58.25
CA LEU A 879 46.75 -29.74 -59.53
C LEU A 879 45.73 -30.88 -59.29
N ARG A 880 44.57 -30.81 -59.94
CA ARG A 880 43.56 -31.89 -59.98
C ARG A 880 43.11 -32.15 -61.42
N GLU A 881 42.71 -33.39 -61.69
CA GLU A 881 42.09 -33.77 -62.95
C GLU A 881 40.64 -33.27 -63.04
N ILE A 882 40.25 -32.74 -64.19
CA ILE A 882 38.86 -32.38 -64.51
C ILE A 882 38.10 -33.67 -64.86
N THR A 883 37.24 -34.09 -63.94
CA THR A 883 36.53 -35.38 -64.03
C THR A 883 35.33 -35.34 -64.95
N ASN A 884 34.81 -34.15 -65.30
CA ASN A 884 33.66 -33.98 -66.19
C ASN A 884 33.60 -32.56 -66.77
N VAL A 885 33.03 -32.42 -67.97
CA VAL A 885 32.74 -31.13 -68.62
C VAL A 885 31.32 -31.20 -69.17
N MET A 886 30.47 -30.21 -68.87
CA MET A 886 29.09 -30.16 -69.37
C MET A 886 28.77 -28.82 -70.00
N THR A 887 27.95 -28.83 -71.06
CA THR A 887 27.46 -27.62 -71.75
C THR A 887 25.94 -27.59 -71.80
N ARG A 888 25.35 -26.39 -71.80
CA ARG A 888 23.93 -26.05 -71.77
C ARG A 888 23.72 -24.68 -72.45
N HIS A 889 22.46 -24.26 -72.64
CA HIS A 889 22.08 -23.02 -73.31
C HIS A 889 20.96 -22.29 -72.56
N ALA A 890 20.97 -20.96 -72.54
CA ALA A 890 19.98 -20.12 -71.86
C ALA A 890 19.47 -18.97 -72.76
N ARG A 891 18.22 -18.54 -72.53
CA ARG A 891 17.54 -17.42 -73.21
C ARG A 891 16.93 -16.48 -72.17
N VAL A 892 17.08 -15.17 -72.40
CA VAL A 892 16.63 -14.08 -71.54
C VAL A 892 15.19 -13.65 -71.82
N HIS A 893 14.45 -13.34 -70.76
CA HIS A 893 13.10 -12.76 -70.78
C HIS A 893 13.16 -11.24 -70.58
N THR A 894 13.35 -10.50 -71.69
CA THR A 894 13.59 -9.04 -71.68
C THR A 894 12.42 -8.18 -71.18
N ASP A 895 11.26 -8.79 -70.96
CA ASP A 895 10.04 -8.21 -70.39
C ASP A 895 10.01 -8.19 -68.85
N LEU A 896 10.95 -8.88 -68.19
CA LEU A 896 11.08 -8.93 -66.73
C LEU A 896 12.15 -7.96 -66.19
N PRO A 897 12.11 -7.61 -64.89
CA PRO A 897 13.21 -6.93 -64.19
C PRO A 897 14.54 -7.66 -64.38
N LYS A 898 15.67 -6.93 -64.39
CA LYS A 898 16.99 -7.46 -64.79
C LYS A 898 17.44 -8.67 -63.95
N ASP A 899 17.14 -8.65 -62.66
CA ASP A 899 17.40 -9.68 -61.65
C ASP A 899 16.47 -10.91 -61.73
N MET A 900 15.48 -10.87 -62.63
CA MET A 900 14.49 -11.92 -62.89
C MET A 900 14.49 -12.39 -64.36
N ALA A 901 15.07 -11.60 -65.27
CA ALA A 901 15.05 -11.82 -66.72
C ALA A 901 16.01 -12.93 -67.21
N GLY A 902 16.89 -13.45 -66.33
CA GLY A 902 17.88 -14.48 -66.70
C GLY A 902 19.11 -13.95 -67.44
N TRP A 903 19.38 -12.64 -67.37
CA TRP A 903 20.65 -12.08 -67.86
C TRP A 903 21.84 -12.68 -67.12
N SER A 904 22.96 -12.90 -67.80
CA SER A 904 24.24 -13.20 -67.16
C SER A 904 24.73 -11.99 -66.34
N VAL A 905 25.56 -12.26 -65.34
CA VAL A 905 26.31 -11.23 -64.60
C VAL A 905 27.70 -11.14 -65.20
N LYS A 906 28.04 -9.96 -65.73
CA LYS A 906 29.36 -9.60 -66.21
C LYS A 906 30.11 -8.82 -65.14
N ILE A 907 31.33 -9.24 -64.89
CA ILE A 907 32.30 -8.66 -63.98
C ILE A 907 33.45 -8.16 -64.85
N ASP A 908 33.58 -6.85 -64.96
CA ASP A 908 34.62 -6.21 -65.76
C ASP A 908 36.02 -6.49 -65.13
N LYS A 909 37.08 -6.34 -65.93
CA LYS A 909 38.47 -6.47 -65.46
C LYS A 909 38.73 -5.61 -64.19
N ASP A 910 39.54 -6.15 -63.26
CA ASP A 910 40.01 -5.50 -62.02
C ASP A 910 38.93 -5.18 -60.96
N ALA A 911 37.68 -5.64 -61.16
CA ALA A 911 36.50 -5.29 -60.36
C ALA A 911 36.54 -5.71 -58.89
N PHE A 912 37.10 -6.88 -58.56
CA PHE A 912 37.21 -7.36 -57.18
C PHE A 912 38.51 -6.90 -56.52
N ALA A 913 39.62 -6.92 -57.27
CA ALA A 913 40.94 -6.42 -56.87
C ALA A 913 41.81 -6.17 -58.11
N GLU A 914 43.02 -5.62 -57.94
CA GLU A 914 43.98 -5.47 -59.04
C GLU A 914 44.32 -6.83 -59.66
N GLY A 915 44.07 -6.98 -60.96
CA GLY A 915 44.20 -8.24 -61.70
C GLY A 915 43.10 -9.27 -61.44
N VAL A 916 42.00 -8.92 -60.76
CA VAL A 916 40.93 -9.86 -60.35
C VAL A 916 39.54 -9.28 -60.69
N PRO A 917 38.86 -9.77 -61.74
CA PRO A 917 39.37 -10.72 -62.74
C PRO A 917 40.44 -10.07 -63.65
N SER A 918 41.30 -10.90 -64.24
CA SER A 918 42.39 -10.47 -65.13
C SER A 918 41.90 -9.95 -66.49
N GLN A 919 40.67 -10.29 -66.87
CA GLN A 919 39.88 -9.79 -67.99
C GLN A 919 38.39 -9.98 -67.67
N ASP A 920 37.50 -9.30 -68.38
CA ASP A 920 36.04 -9.43 -68.23
C ASP A 920 35.57 -10.90 -68.12
N LEU A 921 34.78 -11.19 -67.09
CA LEU A 921 34.26 -12.51 -66.74
C LEU A 921 32.72 -12.48 -66.72
N SER A 922 32.07 -13.42 -67.40
CA SER A 922 30.61 -13.54 -67.39
C SER A 922 30.19 -14.88 -66.76
N VAL A 923 29.15 -14.85 -65.91
CA VAL A 923 28.61 -16.03 -65.20
C VAL A 923 27.09 -15.97 -65.06
N THR A 924 26.44 -17.05 -64.61
CA THR A 924 25.01 -16.99 -64.29
C THR A 924 24.77 -16.26 -62.96
N PRO A 925 23.59 -15.66 -62.70
CA PRO A 925 23.34 -14.91 -61.46
C PRO A 925 23.51 -15.68 -60.15
N GLU A 926 23.37 -17.01 -60.19
CA GLU A 926 23.48 -17.92 -59.03
C GLU A 926 24.88 -18.53 -58.87
N HIS A 927 25.80 -18.25 -59.80
CA HIS A 927 27.16 -18.77 -59.74
C HIS A 927 27.97 -18.11 -58.63
N CYS A 928 28.79 -18.89 -57.94
CA CYS A 928 29.38 -18.51 -56.66
C CYS A 928 30.88 -18.19 -56.71
N PHE A 929 31.23 -16.99 -56.24
CA PHE A 929 32.63 -16.53 -56.09
C PHE A 929 33.13 -16.70 -54.66
N TYR A 930 34.43 -16.98 -54.52
CA TYR A 930 35.05 -17.26 -53.23
C TYR A 930 35.72 -16.01 -52.63
N PHE A 931 35.20 -15.56 -51.49
CA PHE A 931 35.69 -14.42 -50.70
C PHE A 931 35.78 -14.79 -49.22
N ASP A 932 36.89 -14.46 -48.56
CA ASP A 932 37.10 -14.63 -47.10
C ASP A 932 36.67 -16.00 -46.53
N GLY A 933 36.94 -17.07 -47.29
CA GLY A 933 36.59 -18.43 -46.89
C GLY A 933 35.14 -18.82 -47.14
N ARG A 934 34.36 -18.03 -47.91
CA ARG A 934 32.94 -18.29 -48.22
C ARG A 934 32.64 -18.09 -49.71
N PHE A 935 31.56 -18.70 -50.17
CA PHE A 935 30.99 -18.51 -51.50
C PHE A 935 29.86 -17.47 -51.45
N VAL A 936 29.73 -16.65 -52.51
CA VAL A 936 28.68 -15.62 -52.65
C VAL A 936 28.11 -15.62 -54.07
N PRO A 937 26.78 -15.61 -54.28
CA PRO A 937 26.18 -15.59 -55.61
C PRO A 937 26.43 -14.25 -56.33
N ALA A 938 26.76 -14.32 -57.63
CA ALA A 938 27.08 -13.16 -58.46
C ALA A 938 26.02 -12.04 -58.43
N ARG A 939 24.72 -12.38 -58.35
CA ARG A 939 23.62 -11.38 -58.31
C ARG A 939 23.74 -10.38 -57.15
N MET A 940 24.25 -10.83 -56.00
CA MET A 940 24.25 -10.02 -54.77
C MET A 940 25.40 -9.01 -54.72
N LEU A 941 26.33 -9.11 -55.68
CA LEU A 941 27.51 -8.26 -55.82
C LEU A 941 27.35 -7.20 -56.93
N VAL A 942 26.17 -7.12 -57.56
CA VAL A 942 25.89 -6.25 -58.71
C VAL A 942 25.86 -4.77 -58.31
N ASN A 943 27.01 -4.09 -58.40
CA ASN A 943 27.16 -2.65 -58.14
C ASN A 943 26.70 -1.76 -59.32
N ASN A 944 26.18 -2.35 -60.41
CA ASN A 944 25.77 -1.68 -61.66
C ASN A 944 26.88 -0.92 -62.41
N GLN A 945 28.14 -1.06 -61.98
CA GLN A 945 29.31 -0.41 -62.57
C GLN A 945 30.26 -1.46 -63.14
N THR A 946 31.17 -1.97 -62.32
CA THR A 946 32.13 -3.02 -62.67
C THR A 946 31.54 -4.43 -62.54
N ILE A 947 30.43 -4.59 -61.82
CA ILE A 947 29.68 -5.84 -61.68
C ILE A 947 28.22 -5.57 -62.04
N ARG A 948 27.74 -6.15 -63.15
CA ARG A 948 26.48 -5.74 -63.78
C ARG A 948 25.85 -6.85 -64.61
N TYR A 949 24.53 -6.85 -64.74
CA TYR A 949 23.84 -7.71 -65.71
C TYR A 949 24.25 -7.34 -67.14
N ASP A 950 24.60 -8.34 -67.96
CA ASP A 950 25.00 -8.12 -69.35
C ASP A 950 23.77 -8.06 -70.27
N LEU A 951 23.19 -6.86 -70.37
CA LEU A 951 22.02 -6.58 -71.20
C LEU A 951 22.29 -6.66 -72.71
N THR A 952 23.52 -7.01 -73.14
CA THR A 952 23.88 -7.13 -74.56
C THR A 952 23.73 -8.56 -75.10
N GLN A 953 23.64 -9.56 -74.22
CA GLN A 953 23.62 -10.98 -74.60
C GLN A 953 22.31 -11.67 -74.14
N PRO A 954 21.24 -11.63 -74.95
CA PRO A 954 19.94 -12.22 -74.58
C PRO A 954 19.88 -13.75 -74.74
N GLU A 955 20.94 -14.38 -75.28
CA GLU A 955 21.08 -15.83 -75.45
C GLU A 955 22.56 -16.21 -75.25
N TYR A 956 22.84 -17.26 -74.49
CA TYR A 956 24.22 -17.66 -74.17
C TYR A 956 24.36 -19.16 -73.87
N ASP A 957 25.53 -19.71 -74.22
CA ASP A 957 25.95 -21.05 -73.82
C ASP A 957 26.68 -21.02 -72.47
N PHE A 958 26.44 -22.05 -71.68
CA PHE A 958 26.81 -22.10 -70.28
C PHE A 958 27.35 -23.50 -69.91
N TYR A 959 28.40 -23.54 -69.09
CA TYR A 959 29.30 -24.68 -68.92
C TYR A 959 29.39 -25.13 -67.45
N HIS A 960 30.06 -26.25 -67.22
CA HIS A 960 30.42 -26.77 -65.90
C HIS A 960 31.71 -27.58 -66.05
N ILE A 961 32.65 -27.47 -65.10
CA ILE A 961 33.81 -28.36 -64.99
C ILE A 961 33.87 -28.95 -63.59
N GLU A 962 33.83 -30.27 -63.51
CA GLU A 962 33.79 -31.03 -62.26
C GLU A 962 35.20 -31.48 -61.87
N THR A 963 35.49 -31.53 -60.57
CA THR A 963 36.75 -32.06 -60.03
C THR A 963 36.50 -33.09 -58.93
N GLN A 964 37.54 -33.84 -58.53
CA GLN A 964 37.44 -34.79 -57.42
C GLN A 964 38.59 -34.61 -56.40
N PRO A 965 38.31 -34.15 -55.16
CA PRO A 965 37.04 -33.57 -54.69
C PRO A 965 36.74 -32.22 -55.37
N HIS A 966 35.59 -31.61 -55.07
CA HIS A 966 35.29 -30.26 -55.57
C HIS A 966 36.31 -29.25 -55.04
N SER A 967 36.49 -28.18 -55.81
CA SER A 967 37.63 -27.29 -55.75
C SER A 967 37.20 -25.82 -55.73
N VAL A 968 37.98 -24.97 -55.06
CA VAL A 968 38.06 -23.57 -55.47
C VAL A 968 39.04 -23.54 -56.66
N ILE A 969 38.65 -22.95 -57.78
CA ILE A 969 39.44 -22.87 -59.01
C ILE A 969 39.64 -21.40 -59.41
N TRP A 970 40.62 -21.14 -60.29
CA TRP A 970 40.77 -19.82 -60.89
C TRP A 970 40.04 -19.73 -62.23
N ALA A 971 39.10 -18.79 -62.33
CA ALA A 971 38.42 -18.35 -63.53
C ALA A 971 38.76 -16.87 -63.78
N ASN A 972 39.40 -16.54 -64.89
CA ASN A 972 39.97 -15.22 -65.19
C ASN A 972 40.77 -14.64 -64.00
N ASN A 973 41.64 -15.45 -63.38
CA ASN A 973 42.40 -15.08 -62.17
C ASN A 973 41.55 -14.79 -60.90
N THR A 974 40.23 -15.01 -60.92
CA THR A 974 39.32 -14.93 -59.77
C THR A 974 39.05 -16.31 -59.18
N LEU A 975 38.97 -16.41 -57.85
CA LEU A 975 38.63 -17.64 -57.15
C LEU A 975 37.11 -17.91 -57.17
N THR A 976 36.73 -19.11 -57.59
CA THR A 976 35.32 -19.50 -57.78
C THR A 976 35.13 -21.01 -57.61
N GLU A 977 33.88 -21.48 -57.64
CA GLU A 977 33.52 -22.90 -57.53
C GLU A 977 33.93 -23.71 -58.77
N SER A 978 34.27 -24.98 -58.60
CA SER A 978 34.09 -25.99 -59.67
C SER A 978 32.64 -26.49 -59.67
N TYR A 979 32.20 -27.27 -60.65
CA TYR A 979 30.91 -27.95 -60.51
C TYR A 979 30.97 -29.04 -59.45
N LEU A 980 29.95 -29.05 -58.61
CA LEU A 980 29.69 -30.05 -57.59
C LEU A 980 28.58 -30.96 -58.12
N ASP A 981 28.84 -32.24 -58.35
CA ASP A 981 27.80 -33.17 -58.82
C ASP A 981 26.83 -33.55 -57.69
N THR A 982 25.84 -32.70 -57.49
CA THR A 982 24.85 -32.75 -56.42
C THR A 982 23.58 -33.51 -56.76
N SER A 983 23.44 -33.91 -58.02
CA SER A 983 22.24 -34.54 -58.56
C SER A 983 22.02 -35.96 -58.02
N GLU A 984 20.80 -36.51 -58.06
CA GLU A 984 20.57 -37.96 -57.83
C GLU A 984 20.48 -38.80 -59.11
N ARG A 985 20.36 -38.15 -60.28
CA ARG A 985 20.23 -38.82 -61.57
C ARG A 985 21.61 -39.14 -62.16
N PRO A 986 21.80 -40.35 -62.74
CA PRO A 986 22.99 -40.65 -63.53
C PRO A 986 23.20 -39.68 -64.70
N HIS A 987 24.44 -39.25 -64.92
CA HIS A 987 24.81 -38.39 -66.05
C HIS A 987 24.88 -39.19 -67.35
N ILE A 988 24.50 -38.54 -68.45
CA ILE A 988 24.73 -39.06 -69.80
C ILE A 988 25.94 -38.33 -70.38
N GLU A 989 27.07 -39.02 -70.47
CA GLU A 989 28.28 -38.57 -71.14
C GLU A 989 28.45 -39.31 -72.47
N ASN A 990 29.11 -38.71 -73.46
CA ASN A 990 29.62 -39.48 -74.60
C ASN A 990 31.05 -39.96 -74.30
N ASP A 991 31.41 -41.17 -74.70
CA ASP A 991 32.80 -41.64 -74.65
C ASP A 991 33.64 -41.10 -75.83
N GLU A 992 34.93 -41.44 -75.87
CA GLU A 992 35.90 -41.01 -76.90
C GLU A 992 35.50 -41.43 -78.34
N GLU A 993 34.56 -42.36 -78.51
CA GLU A 993 34.01 -42.78 -79.81
C GLU A 993 32.64 -42.14 -80.11
N GLY A 994 32.13 -41.27 -79.23
CA GLY A 994 30.86 -40.56 -79.38
C GLY A 994 29.63 -41.33 -78.90
N ILE A 995 29.81 -42.41 -78.13
CA ILE A 995 28.71 -43.27 -77.65
C ILE A 995 28.23 -42.80 -76.28
N ALA A 996 26.92 -42.52 -76.16
CA ALA A 996 26.29 -42.13 -74.91
C ALA A 996 26.34 -43.26 -73.85
N ARG A 997 27.04 -43.00 -72.73
CA ARG A 997 27.15 -43.85 -71.56
C ARG A 997 26.53 -43.18 -70.34
N ILE A 998 25.93 -44.01 -69.48
CA ILE A 998 25.34 -43.59 -68.22
C ILE A 998 26.41 -43.70 -67.11
N ARG A 999 26.83 -42.59 -66.52
CA ARG A 999 27.66 -42.57 -65.30
C ARG A 999 26.77 -42.41 -64.06
N PRO A 1000 26.98 -43.18 -62.98
CA PRO A 1000 26.34 -42.89 -61.70
C PRO A 1000 26.70 -41.46 -61.25
N SER A 1001 25.73 -40.70 -60.77
CA SER A 1001 26.04 -39.44 -60.08
C SER A 1001 26.86 -39.74 -58.82
N ARG A 1002 27.74 -38.81 -58.46
CA ARG A 1002 28.59 -38.86 -57.27
C ARG A 1002 27.90 -38.35 -56.01
N ARG A 1003 26.74 -37.69 -56.13
CA ARG A 1003 25.91 -37.18 -55.02
C ARG A 1003 26.69 -36.33 -54.01
N LEU A 1004 27.58 -35.46 -54.50
CA LEU A 1004 28.38 -34.52 -53.71
C LEU A 1004 27.50 -33.45 -53.04
N THR A 1005 28.01 -32.71 -52.04
CA THR A 1005 27.34 -31.47 -51.58
C THR A 1005 28.33 -30.43 -51.04
N TRP A 1006 27.80 -29.24 -50.75
CA TRP A 1006 28.53 -28.00 -50.49
C TRP A 1006 29.45 -27.95 -49.26
N THR A 1007 29.78 -29.08 -48.64
CA THR A 1007 29.88 -29.14 -47.17
C THR A 1007 30.93 -30.10 -46.59
N GLU A 1008 30.96 -31.38 -47.00
CA GLU A 1008 32.11 -32.28 -46.91
C GLU A 1008 32.95 -32.10 -48.18
N ASP A 1009 32.32 -31.83 -49.33
CA ASP A 1009 32.97 -31.92 -50.63
C ASP A 1009 33.24 -30.59 -51.30
N ALA A 1010 32.40 -29.56 -51.10
CA ALA A 1010 32.77 -28.24 -51.59
C ALA A 1010 33.88 -27.61 -50.75
N ALA A 1011 34.65 -26.75 -51.42
CA ALA A 1011 35.89 -26.23 -50.87
C ALA A 1011 35.68 -25.01 -49.95
N ALA A 1012 34.43 -24.55 -49.79
CA ALA A 1012 34.02 -23.46 -48.89
C ALA A 1012 32.49 -23.41 -48.68
N PRO A 1013 31.99 -22.76 -47.61
CA PRO A 1013 30.56 -22.52 -47.37
C PRO A 1013 29.96 -21.30 -48.10
N LEU A 1014 28.75 -21.42 -48.65
CA LEU A 1014 27.93 -20.32 -49.20
C LEU A 1014 27.30 -19.43 -48.09
N ASP A 1015 27.29 -18.10 -48.29
CA ASP A 1015 26.69 -17.13 -47.38
C ASP A 1015 25.96 -16.00 -48.14
N VAL A 1016 24.66 -15.87 -47.89
CA VAL A 1016 23.74 -14.86 -48.49
C VAL A 1016 23.20 -13.87 -47.47
N THR A 1017 23.80 -13.80 -46.27
CA THR A 1017 23.32 -12.89 -45.22
C THR A 1017 23.77 -11.46 -45.52
N GLN A 1018 22.88 -10.48 -45.34
CA GLN A 1018 23.22 -9.05 -45.49
C GLN A 1018 24.47 -8.68 -44.69
N ALA A 1019 24.60 -9.21 -43.47
CA ALA A 1019 25.74 -8.97 -42.58
C ALA A 1019 27.10 -9.42 -43.14
N PHE A 1020 27.13 -10.36 -44.09
CA PHE A 1020 28.35 -10.80 -44.77
C PHE A 1020 28.51 -10.20 -46.17
N VAL A 1021 27.43 -10.08 -46.94
CA VAL A 1021 27.49 -9.65 -48.34
C VAL A 1021 27.56 -8.13 -48.50
N GLU A 1022 26.92 -7.35 -47.61
CA GLU A 1022 26.94 -5.88 -47.68
C GLU A 1022 28.37 -5.29 -47.53
N PRO A 1023 29.24 -5.79 -46.63
CA PRO A 1023 30.66 -5.39 -46.60
C PRO A 1023 31.42 -5.64 -47.92
N LEU A 1024 31.24 -6.82 -48.54
CA LEU A 1024 31.87 -7.17 -49.80
C LEU A 1024 31.37 -6.28 -50.95
N PHE A 1025 30.06 -6.06 -51.02
CA PHE A 1025 29.44 -5.14 -51.97
C PHE A 1025 30.06 -3.74 -51.88
N LYS A 1026 30.16 -3.18 -50.66
CA LYS A 1026 30.74 -1.84 -50.43
C LYS A 1026 32.22 -1.77 -50.79
N GLN A 1027 32.98 -2.85 -50.59
CA GLN A 1027 34.37 -2.95 -51.04
C GLN A 1027 34.47 -2.88 -52.57
N PHE A 1028 33.62 -3.60 -53.29
CA PHE A 1028 33.62 -3.61 -54.77
C PHE A 1028 33.03 -2.33 -55.38
N GLU A 1029 32.08 -1.69 -54.71
CA GLU A 1029 31.59 -0.34 -55.02
C GLU A 1029 32.73 0.69 -54.90
N GLN A 1030 33.46 0.72 -53.78
CA GLN A 1030 34.64 1.58 -53.62
C GLN A 1030 35.72 1.28 -54.66
N ARG A 1031 35.96 0.00 -54.98
CA ARG A 1031 36.93 -0.42 -56.00
C ARG A 1031 36.59 0.12 -57.39
N ALA A 1032 35.31 0.18 -57.76
CA ALA A 1032 34.88 0.79 -59.02
C ALA A 1032 35.25 2.28 -59.08
N VAL A 1033 35.12 3.01 -57.97
CA VAL A 1033 35.54 4.42 -57.85
C VAL A 1033 37.05 4.57 -58.05
N ASP A 1034 37.84 3.71 -57.42
CA ASP A 1034 39.30 3.72 -57.53
C ASP A 1034 39.79 3.43 -58.97
N LEU A 1035 39.01 2.67 -59.75
CA LEU A 1035 39.23 2.40 -61.17
C LEU A 1035 38.77 3.55 -62.10
N GLY A 1036 38.24 4.64 -61.55
CA GLY A 1036 37.80 5.81 -62.31
C GLY A 1036 36.38 5.74 -62.85
N HIS A 1037 35.58 4.75 -62.43
CA HIS A 1037 34.13 4.88 -62.55
C HIS A 1037 33.67 6.01 -61.62
N PRO A 1038 32.62 6.78 -61.96
CA PRO A 1038 32.05 7.74 -61.02
C PRO A 1038 31.65 7.00 -59.74
N ALA A 1039 31.79 7.63 -58.57
CA ALA A 1039 31.22 7.07 -57.35
C ALA A 1039 29.76 6.68 -57.61
N HIS A 1040 29.39 5.44 -57.29
CA HIS A 1040 28.00 5.00 -57.41
C HIS A 1040 27.18 6.00 -56.60
N THR A 1041 26.33 6.76 -57.29
CA THR A 1041 25.34 7.62 -56.62
C THR A 1041 24.34 6.68 -55.99
N SER A 1042 24.68 6.24 -54.77
CA SER A 1042 23.71 5.79 -53.78
C SER A 1042 22.56 6.77 -53.84
N VAL A 1043 21.33 6.25 -53.96
CA VAL A 1043 20.10 7.05 -53.99
C VAL A 1043 20.20 8.06 -52.84
N THR A 1044 20.30 9.35 -53.17
CA THR A 1044 20.76 10.35 -52.22
C THR A 1044 19.78 10.44 -51.04
N GLU A 1045 20.19 10.95 -49.87
CA GLU A 1045 19.25 11.12 -48.72
C GLU A 1045 18.02 11.99 -49.06
N HIS A 1046 18.03 12.71 -50.19
CA HIS A 1046 16.89 13.48 -50.72
C HIS A 1046 15.98 12.69 -51.68
N ASP A 1047 16.35 11.47 -52.05
CA ASP A 1047 15.64 10.61 -53.00
C ASP A 1047 15.02 9.37 -52.32
N ILE A 1048 15.13 9.25 -50.99
CA ILE A 1048 14.49 8.21 -50.18
C ILE A 1048 13.58 8.86 -49.13
N SER A 1049 12.36 8.33 -48.96
CA SER A 1049 11.44 8.72 -47.90
C SER A 1049 10.89 7.49 -47.16
N ASP A 1050 10.70 7.62 -45.85
CA ASP A 1050 9.98 6.62 -45.04
C ASP A 1050 8.46 6.87 -45.01
N ASP A 1051 7.97 8.03 -45.47
CA ASP A 1051 6.52 8.26 -45.55
C ASP A 1051 5.92 7.51 -46.73
N PRO A 1052 4.95 6.61 -46.52
CA PRO A 1052 4.28 5.90 -47.61
C PRO A 1052 3.33 6.76 -48.45
N ASP A 1053 3.15 8.06 -48.15
CA ASP A 1053 2.13 8.93 -48.76
C ASP A 1053 0.74 8.26 -48.81
N LEU A 1054 0.27 7.84 -47.63
CA LEU A 1054 -0.97 7.08 -47.49
C LEU A 1054 -2.20 7.96 -47.78
N ARG A 1055 -2.96 7.57 -48.81
CA ARG A 1055 -4.20 8.24 -49.23
C ARG A 1055 -5.32 7.23 -49.42
N VAL A 1056 -6.57 7.63 -49.19
CA VAL A 1056 -7.76 6.83 -49.53
C VAL A 1056 -8.48 7.48 -50.71
N GLN A 1057 -8.65 6.76 -51.81
CA GLN A 1057 -9.45 7.22 -52.95
C GLN A 1057 -10.84 6.58 -52.92
N LEU A 1058 -11.87 7.42 -53.02
CA LEU A 1058 -13.27 7.01 -53.13
C LEU A 1058 -13.65 6.68 -54.58
N GLU A 1059 -14.74 5.95 -54.79
CA GLU A 1059 -15.27 5.61 -56.13
C GLU A 1059 -15.63 6.84 -56.98
N SER A 1060 -15.90 7.99 -56.36
CA SER A 1060 -16.07 9.28 -57.04
C SER A 1060 -14.77 9.87 -57.62
N GLY A 1061 -13.63 9.21 -57.43
CA GLY A 1061 -12.29 9.70 -57.76
C GLY A 1061 -11.69 10.65 -56.72
N MET A 1062 -12.49 11.13 -55.76
CA MET A 1062 -12.04 12.03 -54.69
C MET A 1062 -10.99 11.35 -53.80
N THR A 1063 -9.88 12.06 -53.54
CA THR A 1063 -8.80 11.58 -52.68
C THR A 1063 -8.94 12.19 -51.28
N VAL A 1064 -8.85 11.35 -50.26
CA VAL A 1064 -8.99 11.65 -48.83
C VAL A 1064 -7.62 11.48 -48.18
N LEU A 1065 -7.13 12.54 -47.55
CA LEU A 1065 -5.90 12.54 -46.77
C LEU A 1065 -6.14 12.02 -45.34
N PRO A 1066 -5.11 11.51 -44.63
CA PRO A 1066 -5.24 11.09 -43.24
C PRO A 1066 -5.77 12.22 -42.34
N THR A 1067 -6.83 11.94 -41.59
CA THR A 1067 -7.37 12.85 -40.57
C THR A 1067 -6.51 12.83 -39.30
N ARG A 1068 -5.91 11.67 -38.97
CA ARG A 1068 -5.07 11.49 -37.77
C ARG A 1068 -4.14 10.27 -37.95
N ARG A 1069 -2.94 10.31 -37.36
CA ARG A 1069 -2.08 9.14 -37.11
C ARG A 1069 -1.88 8.98 -35.60
N VAL A 1070 -1.98 7.77 -35.04
CA VAL A 1070 -1.74 7.45 -33.63
C VAL A 1070 -1.07 6.08 -33.52
N GLY A 1071 0.19 6.06 -33.09
CA GLY A 1071 0.99 4.82 -33.09
C GLY A 1071 1.09 4.26 -34.51
N ASP A 1072 0.72 3.00 -34.68
CA ASP A 1072 0.67 2.28 -35.95
C ASP A 1072 -0.65 2.47 -36.72
N ARG A 1073 -1.65 3.20 -36.21
CA ARG A 1073 -2.95 3.38 -36.86
C ARG A 1073 -3.12 4.74 -37.56
N VAL A 1074 -3.63 4.69 -38.78
CA VAL A 1074 -3.93 5.83 -39.65
C VAL A 1074 -5.45 5.92 -39.87
N LEU A 1075 -6.04 7.07 -39.55
CA LEU A 1075 -7.49 7.30 -39.61
C LEU A 1075 -7.86 8.20 -40.79
N PHE A 1076 -8.87 7.82 -41.56
CA PHE A 1076 -9.47 8.57 -42.66
C PHE A 1076 -10.95 8.83 -42.38
N SER A 1077 -11.45 10.02 -42.70
CA SER A 1077 -12.85 10.40 -42.50
C SER A 1077 -13.49 10.85 -43.82
N PHE A 1078 -14.60 10.23 -44.22
CA PHE A 1078 -15.28 10.54 -45.48
C PHE A 1078 -16.82 10.39 -45.37
N PRO A 1079 -17.61 11.07 -46.23
CA PRO A 1079 -19.07 10.98 -46.16
C PRO A 1079 -19.61 9.57 -46.40
N ALA A 1080 -20.59 9.16 -45.60
CA ALA A 1080 -21.36 7.96 -45.87
C ALA A 1080 -22.16 8.15 -47.17
N SER A 1081 -21.89 7.30 -48.15
CA SER A 1081 -22.48 7.32 -49.49
C SER A 1081 -22.62 5.88 -50.00
N GLU A 1082 -23.28 5.68 -51.15
CA GLU A 1082 -23.58 4.36 -51.75
C GLU A 1082 -22.35 3.57 -52.26
N GLN A 1083 -21.15 3.91 -51.79
CA GLN A 1083 -19.88 3.34 -52.22
C GLN A 1083 -19.66 1.95 -51.62
N GLN A 1084 -19.26 0.99 -52.46
CA GLN A 1084 -19.01 -0.40 -52.07
C GLN A 1084 -17.53 -0.69 -51.77
N THR A 1085 -16.63 0.15 -52.27
CA THR A 1085 -15.17 -0.01 -52.11
C THR A 1085 -14.46 1.33 -51.92
N VAL A 1086 -13.26 1.29 -51.37
CA VAL A 1086 -12.27 2.38 -51.43
C VAL A 1086 -10.90 1.83 -51.80
N ARG A 1087 -10.00 2.69 -52.29
CA ARG A 1087 -8.60 2.31 -52.61
C ARG A 1087 -7.62 2.93 -51.62
N LEU A 1088 -6.82 2.09 -50.97
CA LEU A 1088 -5.66 2.51 -50.18
C LEU A 1088 -4.46 2.67 -51.11
N LEU A 1089 -3.98 3.91 -51.26
CA LEU A 1089 -2.84 4.28 -52.10
C LEU A 1089 -1.62 4.50 -51.21
N SER A 1090 -0.45 4.06 -51.69
CA SER A 1090 0.86 4.30 -51.07
C SER A 1090 1.99 4.25 -52.11
N ARG A 1091 3.14 4.83 -51.77
CA ARG A 1091 4.42 4.64 -52.47
C ARG A 1091 4.82 3.15 -52.49
N ARG A 1092 5.74 2.79 -53.38
CA ARG A 1092 6.19 1.39 -53.59
C ARG A 1092 7.70 1.28 -53.53
N PHE A 1093 8.21 0.16 -53.04
CA PHE A 1093 9.63 -0.15 -52.94
C PHE A 1093 9.90 -1.63 -53.27
N LYS A 1094 11.16 -1.97 -53.50
CA LYS A 1094 11.64 -3.35 -53.66
C LYS A 1094 12.93 -3.49 -52.84
N PRO A 1095 13.01 -4.37 -51.82
CA PRO A 1095 14.14 -4.36 -50.89
C PRO A 1095 15.51 -4.51 -51.56
N SER A 1096 15.64 -5.40 -52.54
CA SER A 1096 16.88 -5.59 -53.31
C SER A 1096 17.28 -4.40 -54.20
N GLU A 1097 16.44 -3.36 -54.31
CA GLU A 1097 16.69 -2.13 -55.07
C GLU A 1097 16.78 -0.89 -54.16
N SER A 1098 15.94 -0.79 -53.12
CA SER A 1098 15.88 0.37 -52.22
C SER A 1098 16.72 0.25 -50.95
N ILE A 1099 17.08 -0.97 -50.54
CA ILE A 1099 18.07 -1.23 -49.47
C ILE A 1099 19.41 -1.60 -50.14
N GLY A 1100 19.37 -2.54 -51.08
CA GLY A 1100 20.48 -2.82 -52.01
C GLY A 1100 20.56 -4.28 -52.48
N PRO A 1101 21.36 -4.59 -53.52
CA PRO A 1101 21.45 -5.92 -54.13
C PRO A 1101 21.94 -7.04 -53.18
N PHE A 1102 22.58 -6.67 -52.08
CA PHE A 1102 23.00 -7.55 -50.98
C PHE A 1102 21.82 -8.04 -50.09
N VAL A 1103 20.57 -7.67 -50.42
CA VAL A 1103 19.33 -8.17 -49.80
C VAL A 1103 18.56 -9.02 -50.83
N ASP A 1104 18.29 -10.29 -50.51
CA ASP A 1104 17.71 -11.26 -51.47
C ASP A 1104 16.18 -11.19 -51.65
N ASP A 1105 15.50 -10.19 -51.07
CA ASP A 1105 14.05 -9.99 -51.26
C ASP A 1105 13.76 -9.09 -52.47
N ARG A 1106 13.24 -9.72 -53.53
CA ARG A 1106 12.99 -9.11 -54.85
C ARG A 1106 11.53 -8.67 -55.07
N ARG A 1107 10.68 -8.66 -54.04
CA ARG A 1107 9.23 -8.30 -54.16
C ARG A 1107 9.01 -6.79 -54.31
N THR A 1108 7.95 -6.37 -55.01
CA THR A 1108 7.52 -4.96 -55.09
C THR A 1108 6.36 -4.68 -54.13
N LEU A 1109 6.66 -3.99 -53.02
CA LEU A 1109 5.81 -3.84 -51.85
C LEU A 1109 5.37 -2.38 -51.65
N GLY A 1110 4.19 -2.15 -51.08
CA GLY A 1110 3.67 -0.85 -50.66
C GLY A 1110 3.82 -0.67 -49.15
N VAL A 1111 2.73 -0.87 -48.42
CA VAL A 1111 2.67 -0.92 -46.95
C VAL A 1111 2.18 -2.28 -46.46
N LEU A 1112 2.65 -2.73 -45.30
CA LEU A 1112 2.16 -3.92 -44.60
C LEU A 1112 0.99 -3.50 -43.72
N VAL A 1113 -0.24 -3.85 -44.13
CA VAL A 1113 -1.46 -3.46 -43.41
C VAL A 1113 -1.91 -4.58 -42.49
N GLY A 1114 -2.11 -4.26 -41.20
CA GLY A 1114 -2.67 -5.14 -40.17
C GLY A 1114 -4.20 -5.11 -40.14
N SER A 1115 -4.78 -4.77 -38.98
CA SER A 1115 -6.24 -4.59 -38.82
C SER A 1115 -6.80 -3.41 -39.64
N ILE A 1116 -8.05 -3.54 -40.08
CA ILE A 1116 -8.84 -2.48 -40.71
C ILE A 1116 -10.20 -2.42 -40.02
N GLU A 1117 -10.57 -1.25 -39.51
CA GLU A 1117 -11.80 -1.01 -38.75
C GLU A 1117 -12.57 0.17 -39.37
N LEU A 1118 -13.90 0.05 -39.49
CA LEU A 1118 -14.79 1.06 -40.04
C LEU A 1118 -15.87 1.42 -39.02
N TRP A 1119 -15.92 2.68 -38.58
CA TRP A 1119 -17.03 3.21 -37.79
C TRP A 1119 -18.06 3.91 -38.68
N THR A 1120 -19.33 3.55 -38.52
CA THR A 1120 -20.50 4.18 -39.18
C THR A 1120 -21.67 4.23 -38.19
N GLY A 1121 -22.32 5.38 -38.00
CA GLY A 1121 -23.54 5.50 -37.19
C GLY A 1121 -23.44 5.05 -35.72
N GLY A 1122 -22.23 5.02 -35.14
CA GLY A 1122 -21.97 4.49 -33.80
C GLY A 1122 -21.77 2.97 -33.71
N HIS A 1123 -21.66 2.28 -34.85
CA HIS A 1123 -21.28 0.88 -34.95
C HIS A 1123 -19.85 0.73 -35.51
N GLU A 1124 -19.19 -0.38 -35.19
CA GLU A 1124 -17.83 -0.72 -35.62
C GLU A 1124 -17.84 -2.04 -36.42
N ASP A 1125 -17.31 -2.00 -37.64
CA ASP A 1125 -17.14 -3.16 -38.53
C ASP A 1125 -15.65 -3.45 -38.73
N ALA A 1126 -15.21 -4.68 -38.47
CA ALA A 1126 -13.87 -5.14 -38.82
C ALA A 1126 -13.85 -5.63 -40.27
N ILE A 1127 -13.05 -4.99 -41.12
CA ILE A 1127 -12.86 -5.39 -42.52
C ILE A 1127 -11.69 -6.38 -42.56
N THR A 1128 -11.92 -7.58 -43.09
CA THR A 1128 -10.97 -8.71 -43.05
C THR A 1128 -10.72 -9.33 -44.43
N GLU A 1129 -11.31 -8.75 -45.46
CA GLU A 1129 -11.27 -9.19 -46.86
C GLU A 1129 -9.84 -9.25 -47.39
N HIS A 1130 -8.94 -8.36 -46.96
CA HIS A 1130 -7.51 -8.43 -47.31
C HIS A 1130 -6.82 -9.63 -46.70
N LEU A 1131 -7.26 -10.10 -45.54
CA LEU A 1131 -6.75 -11.28 -44.84
C LEU A 1131 -7.40 -12.58 -45.30
N THR A 1132 -8.56 -12.54 -45.96
CA THR A 1132 -9.36 -13.73 -46.33
C THR A 1132 -9.44 -13.98 -47.84
N ASN A 1133 -9.58 -12.95 -48.67
CA ASN A 1133 -9.70 -13.08 -50.13
C ASN A 1133 -8.31 -13.06 -50.81
N PRO A 1134 -7.83 -14.19 -51.37
CA PRO A 1134 -6.52 -14.22 -52.04
C PRO A 1134 -6.48 -13.36 -53.31
N GLU A 1135 -7.59 -13.21 -54.02
CA GLU A 1135 -7.66 -12.48 -55.30
C GLU A 1135 -7.94 -10.97 -55.15
N LEU A 1136 -7.90 -10.44 -53.92
CA LEU A 1136 -8.22 -9.03 -53.66
C LEU A 1136 -7.24 -8.10 -54.38
N THR A 1137 -7.77 -7.30 -55.31
CA THR A 1137 -6.98 -6.49 -56.24
C THR A 1137 -6.07 -5.49 -55.52
N GLY A 1138 -4.79 -5.49 -55.90
CA GLY A 1138 -3.80 -4.54 -55.41
C GLY A 1138 -3.12 -4.92 -54.08
N TRP A 1139 -3.43 -6.09 -53.56
CA TRP A 1139 -2.69 -6.73 -52.48
C TRP A 1139 -1.67 -7.73 -53.04
N ASP A 1140 -0.58 -8.00 -52.31
CA ASP A 1140 0.40 -9.03 -52.70
C ASP A 1140 -0.08 -10.43 -52.27
N VAL A 1141 0.80 -11.43 -52.26
CA VAL A 1141 0.51 -12.73 -51.64
C VAL A 1141 0.00 -12.55 -50.20
N ARG A 1142 -0.87 -13.46 -49.75
CA ARG A 1142 -1.36 -13.44 -48.36
C ARG A 1142 -0.21 -13.81 -47.43
N GLU A 1143 0.34 -12.79 -46.78
CA GLU A 1143 1.42 -12.93 -45.81
C GLU A 1143 0.95 -13.63 -44.52
N ALA A 1144 1.92 -14.02 -43.73
CA ALA A 1144 1.80 -14.94 -42.62
C ALA A 1144 1.41 -14.30 -41.27
N GLY A 1145 0.30 -13.56 -41.27
CA GLY A 1145 -0.26 -12.95 -40.06
C GLY A 1145 -1.62 -12.31 -40.30
N PRO A 1146 -2.16 -11.56 -39.33
CA PRO A 1146 -3.33 -10.70 -39.52
C PRO A 1146 -2.94 -9.43 -40.29
N HIS A 1147 -2.04 -9.57 -41.27
CA HIS A 1147 -1.52 -8.51 -42.10
C HIS A 1147 -1.28 -8.99 -43.53
N ARG A 1148 -1.16 -8.04 -44.47
CA ARG A 1148 -0.78 -8.32 -45.85
C ARG A 1148 -0.08 -7.13 -46.47
N TRP A 1149 0.96 -7.37 -47.28
CA TRP A 1149 1.56 -6.32 -48.08
C TRP A 1149 0.59 -5.85 -49.17
N THR A 1150 0.45 -4.53 -49.32
CA THR A 1150 -0.17 -3.94 -50.50
C THR A 1150 0.86 -3.87 -51.63
N ARG A 1151 0.38 -3.73 -52.88
CA ARG A 1151 1.20 -3.39 -54.07
C ARG A 1151 1.10 -1.89 -54.42
N GLY A 1152 0.89 -1.05 -53.42
CA GLY A 1152 0.77 0.42 -53.54
C GLY A 1152 -0.61 0.97 -53.95
N ASN A 1153 -1.55 0.15 -54.41
CA ASN A 1153 -2.91 0.57 -54.77
C ASN A 1153 -3.90 -0.57 -54.52
N ALA A 1154 -4.35 -0.69 -53.27
CA ALA A 1154 -5.09 -1.85 -52.76
C ALA A 1154 -6.57 -1.55 -52.54
N ILE A 1155 -7.47 -2.44 -52.99
CA ILE A 1155 -8.91 -2.30 -52.76
C ILE A 1155 -9.28 -2.75 -51.34
N ILE A 1156 -10.07 -1.93 -50.65
CA ILE A 1156 -10.72 -2.25 -49.38
C ILE A 1156 -12.24 -2.27 -49.64
N PRO A 1157 -12.90 -3.44 -49.60
CA PRO A 1157 -14.36 -3.54 -49.63
C PRO A 1157 -14.97 -2.91 -48.38
N LEU A 1158 -16.09 -2.19 -48.52
CA LEU A 1158 -16.86 -1.65 -47.40
C LEU A 1158 -18.15 -2.46 -47.23
N PRO A 1159 -18.59 -2.73 -45.98
CA PRO A 1159 -19.83 -3.45 -45.73
C PRO A 1159 -21.06 -2.68 -46.23
N ASP A 1160 -21.98 -3.40 -46.88
CA ASP A 1160 -23.26 -2.85 -47.36
C ASP A 1160 -24.19 -2.57 -46.17
N ARG A 1161 -24.46 -1.29 -45.94
CA ARG A 1161 -25.32 -0.79 -44.86
C ARG A 1161 -26.09 0.43 -45.34
N GLN A 1162 -27.39 0.47 -45.09
CA GLN A 1162 -28.16 1.70 -45.24
C GLN A 1162 -27.75 2.71 -44.17
N VAL A 1163 -27.29 3.88 -44.59
CA VAL A 1163 -26.84 4.97 -43.72
C VAL A 1163 -27.71 6.20 -43.97
N ALA A 1164 -28.02 6.97 -42.92
CA ALA A 1164 -28.78 8.21 -43.09
C ALA A 1164 -27.98 9.27 -43.86
N THR A 1165 -28.68 10.05 -44.69
CA THR A 1165 -28.05 11.07 -45.53
C THR A 1165 -27.34 12.14 -44.68
N GLY A 1166 -26.01 12.21 -44.78
CA GLY A 1166 -25.17 13.18 -44.07
C GLY A 1166 -24.31 12.63 -42.93
N GLU A 1167 -24.35 11.32 -42.65
CA GLU A 1167 -23.41 10.69 -41.73
C GLU A 1167 -21.97 10.63 -42.30
N MET A 1168 -20.99 10.47 -41.41
CA MET A 1168 -19.58 10.29 -41.75
C MET A 1168 -19.14 8.86 -41.42
N ARG A 1169 -18.34 8.27 -42.31
CA ARG A 1169 -17.59 7.02 -42.08
C ARG A 1169 -16.17 7.37 -41.61
N MET A 1170 -15.64 6.58 -40.68
CA MET A 1170 -14.26 6.69 -40.21
C MET A 1170 -13.56 5.34 -40.38
N LEU A 1171 -12.49 5.30 -41.17
CA LEU A 1171 -11.71 4.10 -41.47
C LEU A 1171 -10.36 4.18 -40.74
N SER A 1172 -10.08 3.26 -39.84
CA SER A 1172 -8.74 3.03 -39.25
C SER A 1172 -8.03 1.90 -39.98
N VAL A 1173 -6.77 2.15 -40.34
CA VAL A 1173 -5.88 1.19 -41.00
C VAL A 1173 -4.60 1.08 -40.18
N GLN A 1174 -4.27 -0.11 -39.70
CA GLN A 1174 -3.02 -0.39 -39.00
C GLN A 1174 -1.89 -0.62 -40.00
N ILE A 1175 -0.76 0.08 -39.86
CA ILE A 1175 0.42 0.01 -40.73
C ILE A 1175 1.59 -0.53 -39.91
N GLN A 1176 2.04 -1.74 -40.23
CA GLN A 1176 3.04 -2.47 -39.42
C GLN A 1176 4.47 -2.36 -39.98
N ALA A 1177 4.62 -2.11 -41.28
CA ALA A 1177 5.90 -1.89 -41.95
C ALA A 1177 5.70 -1.17 -43.30
N GLY A 1178 6.78 -0.57 -43.82
CA GLY A 1178 6.85 0.10 -45.11
C GLY A 1178 8.22 0.74 -45.32
N GLY A 1179 8.57 1.04 -46.57
CA GLY A 1179 9.81 1.71 -46.94
C GLY A 1179 11.09 0.87 -46.77
N PRO A 1180 12.27 1.44 -47.12
CA PRO A 1180 12.47 2.79 -47.66
C PRO A 1180 11.92 2.96 -49.10
N TYR A 1181 11.25 4.08 -49.39
CA TYR A 1181 10.66 4.38 -50.71
C TYR A 1181 11.53 5.31 -51.54
N ILE A 1182 11.84 4.94 -52.79
CA ILE A 1182 12.55 5.81 -53.73
C ILE A 1182 11.57 6.85 -54.30
N LEU A 1183 11.90 8.14 -54.16
CA LEU A 1183 11.09 9.27 -54.63
C LEU A 1183 11.27 9.51 -56.14
N SER A 1184 10.20 9.96 -56.81
CA SER A 1184 10.33 10.50 -58.17
C SER A 1184 10.68 11.99 -58.13
N THR A 1185 11.25 12.52 -59.22
CA THR A 1185 11.60 13.95 -59.34
C THR A 1185 10.40 14.89 -59.15
N ALA A 1186 9.17 14.39 -59.29
CA ALA A 1186 7.95 15.14 -59.00
C ALA A 1186 7.60 15.16 -57.50
N ASP A 1187 7.89 14.06 -56.78
CA ASP A 1187 7.68 13.96 -55.33
C ASP A 1187 8.68 14.83 -54.57
N THR A 1188 9.95 14.84 -54.99
CA THR A 1188 11.01 15.66 -54.37
C THR A 1188 10.68 17.15 -54.43
N MET A 1189 10.10 17.63 -55.53
CA MET A 1189 9.63 19.02 -55.64
C MET A 1189 8.38 19.31 -54.78
N GLN A 1190 7.61 18.29 -54.40
CA GLN A 1190 6.44 18.44 -53.56
C GLN A 1190 6.78 18.43 -52.07
N GLU A 1191 7.79 17.65 -51.63
CA GLU A 1191 8.35 17.73 -50.27
C GLU A 1191 9.09 19.05 -50.03
N ILE A 1192 9.89 19.54 -50.99
CA ILE A 1192 10.57 20.86 -50.91
C ILE A 1192 9.56 22.03 -50.85
N ALA A 1193 8.32 21.84 -51.32
CA ALA A 1193 7.25 22.84 -51.22
C ALA A 1193 6.40 22.73 -49.94
N ALA A 1194 6.63 21.68 -49.13
CA ALA A 1194 5.92 21.40 -47.87
C ALA A 1194 6.78 21.64 -46.61
N SER A 1195 8.11 21.75 -46.78
CA SER A 1195 9.08 22.23 -45.78
C SER A 1195 9.17 23.75 -45.71
#